data_AF-A0A0D1WBD0-F1
#
_entry.id   AF-A0A0D1WBD0-F1
#
_cell.length_a   1.000
_cell.length_b   1.000
_cell.length_c   1.000
_cell.angle_alpha   90.00
_cell.angle_beta   90.00
_cell.angle_gamma   90.00
#
_symmetry.space_group_name_H-M   'P 1'
#
loop_
_entity.id
_entity.type
_entity.pdbx_description
1 polymer ?
#
loop_
_entity_poly.entity_id
_entity_poly.type
_entity_poly.pdbx_seq_one_letter_code
_entity_poly.pdbx_strand_id
1 'polypeptide(L)'
;MRLLRLGDNGELSLTEDLIDNIPPYAILSHTWGEDVDEVTLKDLEAGSGESKKGYQKLSFCGKQARSDGLQFFWVDTCCINRANLVELSEAITSMFNWYRNAVKCYAYLADVSAPNVNDKDQIRRMWEAFQNSKWFRRGWTLQELLAPRSVEFFTQDEVLLGDKKILEQQIHQITGIPTSALHGGPLSDFSIDERLRWAANRVTKKKEDKAYCLLGIFDISMSLRYGEGDRAFVRLENKLNRSSKCREVLFLAPMHSDAEYAADGEVITWLSPSRPEELQVKVSALRHPGSGLWFTTGPLLSWLQDGAHRNSLMWITGKSGSGKTTLFSFAVDTVRRFASDNPATLSAYHYCAFSDPDSQQLVDILGSLALQVSAWHPSILEDLKEHFERDRAKKRGKTLQVWQLEQVLVKHIARFSSAIILVDALEESKDFFGSADCILRLMQQLPNLKVMVTSTRGAVAAGTKDWPHLIEVEMQPDEDIRSYVEAKLSDHAALRRLSSGSREKIKSALIGNADHSFRWVCLTLDDLCRRRTGNAVLQALKELPQGLNETYASMLSRIPASDTKIAREVLLWSSFAIRPLTITELSEAAILELSDTTLDQDSRLHEPEVILEICHGFLEYDADSGIVKLAHSSVRDFLKSEYERSDGNSFFGSKEDLANRSLMQKCLTYLMFDDFKSGVADNVFELNSRRQNFPLLDYTAQYWGLHASFATENEGRLAEKFFSTRALPGGGNYGAWVDCLYHNDMESLYHYLPDTEPLYFAASFGMAPVVRHLLSKSTPPDLERMGGRFGSTALQVACFRARKEVAEILVAAGADFWSDDEGSDQPACFWAFVNGWFDLVEYMVRLRPDIAAVLSLSTEDITWAKESQELYGQELRGGYTSLIPITDSDDEQSLLILYRPCHGFSESGAEPYDLSDNSLHI
;
A
#
# COMPACT_ATOMS: atom_id res chain seq x y z
N MET A 1 -8.42 -1.47 -28.34
CA MET A 1 -9.81 -1.70 -28.76
C MET A 1 -9.89 -1.94 -30.26
N ARG A 2 -10.70 -2.90 -30.71
CA ARG A 2 -10.95 -3.15 -32.15
C ARG A 2 -12.19 -2.40 -32.63
N LEU A 3 -12.18 -1.94 -33.87
CA LEU A 3 -13.30 -1.26 -34.53
C LEU A 3 -13.72 -2.02 -35.80
N LEU A 4 -14.99 -1.85 -36.17
CA LEU A 4 -15.55 -2.33 -37.44
C LEU A 4 -15.55 -1.23 -38.48
N ARG A 5 -15.39 -1.63 -39.73
CA ARG A 5 -15.55 -0.81 -40.92
C ARG A 5 -16.48 -1.51 -41.91
N LEU A 6 -17.44 -0.76 -42.43
CA LEU A 6 -18.29 -1.20 -43.55
C LEU A 6 -17.62 -0.82 -44.88
N GLY A 7 -17.27 -1.80 -45.71
CA GLY A 7 -16.72 -1.60 -47.05
C GLY A 7 -17.79 -1.16 -48.06
N ASP A 8 -17.37 -0.66 -49.24
CA ASP A 8 -18.29 -0.16 -50.27
C ASP A 8 -19.25 -1.25 -50.78
N ASN A 9 -18.82 -2.51 -50.71
CA ASN A 9 -19.58 -3.70 -51.12
C ASN A 9 -20.56 -4.19 -50.03
N GLY A 10 -20.58 -3.55 -48.86
CA GLY A 10 -21.40 -3.96 -47.71
C GLY A 10 -20.74 -4.99 -46.79
N GLU A 11 -19.51 -5.40 -47.07
CA GLU A 11 -18.73 -6.33 -46.24
C GLU A 11 -18.21 -5.64 -44.96
N LEU A 12 -18.18 -6.38 -43.85
CA LEU A 12 -17.65 -5.93 -42.58
C LEU A 12 -16.20 -6.40 -42.39
N SER A 13 -15.34 -5.48 -41.96
CA SER A 13 -13.94 -5.76 -41.63
C SER A 13 -13.58 -5.20 -40.25
N LEU A 14 -12.68 -5.88 -39.54
CA LEU A 14 -12.15 -5.44 -38.25
C LEU A 14 -10.81 -4.71 -38.44
N THR A 15 -10.55 -3.71 -37.62
CA THR A 15 -9.21 -3.13 -37.46
C THR A 15 -8.33 -4.06 -36.64
N GLU A 16 -7.02 -3.80 -36.67
CA GLU A 16 -6.11 -4.27 -35.62
C GLU A 16 -6.55 -3.72 -34.24
N ASP A 17 -5.95 -4.26 -33.18
CA ASP A 17 -6.23 -3.80 -31.83
C ASP A 17 -5.54 -2.45 -31.57
N LEU A 18 -6.35 -1.39 -31.46
CA LEU A 18 -5.87 -0.01 -31.35
C LEU A 18 -5.65 0.35 -29.88
N ILE A 19 -4.40 0.64 -29.51
CA ILE A 19 -4.02 1.06 -28.14
C ILE A 19 -4.04 2.60 -28.05
N ASP A 20 -3.44 3.28 -29.03
CA ASP A 20 -3.40 4.74 -29.17
C ASP A 20 -3.95 5.19 -30.53
N ASN A 21 -4.24 6.49 -30.67
CA ASN A 21 -4.73 7.11 -31.91
C ASN A 21 -6.04 6.52 -32.45
N ILE A 22 -7.01 6.27 -31.56
CA ILE A 22 -8.33 5.73 -31.93
C ILE A 22 -9.07 6.73 -32.84
N PRO A 23 -9.45 6.35 -34.08
CA PRO A 23 -10.13 7.25 -35.00
C PRO A 23 -11.57 7.53 -34.54
N PRO A 24 -12.20 8.63 -34.97
CA PRO A 24 -13.61 8.90 -34.65
C PRO A 24 -14.52 7.73 -35.05
N TYR A 25 -15.35 7.25 -34.11
CA TYR A 25 -16.20 6.08 -34.30
C TYR A 25 -17.62 6.28 -33.77
N ALA A 26 -18.57 5.54 -34.34
CA ALA A 26 -19.90 5.35 -33.76
C ALA A 26 -19.92 4.12 -32.84
N ILE A 27 -20.86 4.03 -31.92
CA ILE A 27 -21.00 2.88 -31.02
C ILE A 27 -22.44 2.36 -31.02
N LEU A 28 -22.62 1.04 -31.06
CA LEU A 28 -23.93 0.42 -30.98
C LEU A 28 -24.30 0.13 -29.52
N SER A 29 -25.47 0.59 -29.10
CA SER A 29 -26.12 0.18 -27.87
C SER A 29 -27.33 -0.69 -28.21
N HIS A 30 -27.35 -1.93 -27.73
CA HIS A 30 -28.40 -2.88 -28.09
C HIS A 30 -28.62 -3.94 -27.02
N THR A 31 -29.78 -4.60 -27.06
CA THR A 31 -30.03 -5.77 -26.21
C THR A 31 -29.66 -7.04 -26.95
N TRP A 32 -28.88 -7.91 -26.31
CA TRP A 32 -28.56 -9.22 -26.87
C TRP A 32 -29.79 -10.13 -26.90
N GLY A 33 -29.91 -10.89 -28.00
CA GLY A 33 -30.81 -12.03 -28.14
C GLY A 33 -30.22 -13.30 -27.53
N GLU A 34 -30.56 -14.45 -28.10
CA GLU A 34 -29.93 -15.73 -27.77
C GLU A 34 -28.48 -15.75 -28.25
N ASP A 35 -27.57 -16.39 -27.51
CA ASP A 35 -26.13 -16.37 -27.83
C ASP A 35 -25.82 -16.94 -29.23
N VAL A 36 -26.66 -17.86 -29.72
CA VAL A 36 -26.55 -18.45 -31.06
C VAL A 36 -26.90 -17.48 -32.18
N ASP A 37 -27.73 -16.47 -31.88
CA ASP A 37 -28.22 -15.48 -32.84
C ASP A 37 -27.29 -14.26 -32.93
N GLU A 38 -26.35 -14.07 -31.99
CA GLU A 38 -25.40 -12.94 -31.99
C GLU A 38 -24.11 -13.25 -32.78
N VAL A 39 -23.60 -12.23 -33.49
CA VAL A 39 -22.35 -12.31 -34.24
C VAL A 39 -21.18 -12.08 -33.29
N THR A 40 -20.28 -13.06 -33.18
CA THR A 40 -19.08 -12.99 -32.34
C THR A 40 -17.84 -12.60 -33.14
N LEU A 41 -16.74 -12.26 -32.46
CA LEU A 41 -15.45 -11.99 -33.09
C LEU A 41 -15.02 -13.14 -34.03
N LYS A 42 -15.16 -14.38 -33.57
CA LYS A 42 -14.84 -15.58 -34.35
C LYS A 42 -15.68 -15.73 -35.61
N ASP A 43 -16.95 -15.31 -35.57
CA ASP A 43 -17.83 -15.39 -36.75
C ASP A 43 -17.44 -14.36 -37.81
N LEU A 44 -16.91 -13.21 -37.41
CA LEU A 44 -16.39 -12.20 -38.35
C LEU A 44 -15.05 -12.64 -38.95
N GLU A 45 -14.14 -13.19 -38.12
CA GLU A 45 -12.86 -13.74 -38.58
C GLU A 45 -13.06 -14.92 -39.56
N ALA A 46 -14.09 -15.74 -39.34
CA ALA A 46 -14.42 -16.87 -40.20
C ALA A 46 -15.34 -16.52 -41.39
N GLY A 47 -15.84 -15.28 -41.47
CA GLY A 47 -16.80 -14.86 -42.50
C GLY A 47 -18.18 -15.54 -42.42
N SER A 48 -18.57 -16.10 -41.26
CA SER A 48 -19.84 -16.84 -41.07
C SER A 48 -20.96 -15.99 -40.45
N GLY A 49 -20.70 -14.73 -40.12
CA GLY A 49 -21.61 -13.85 -39.39
C GLY A 49 -22.92 -13.51 -40.12
N GLU A 50 -22.94 -13.48 -41.46
CA GLU A 50 -24.12 -13.07 -42.25
C GLU A 50 -25.35 -13.94 -42.04
N SER A 51 -25.14 -15.20 -41.66
CA SER A 51 -26.22 -16.18 -41.43
C SER A 51 -26.99 -15.94 -40.11
N LYS A 52 -26.46 -15.10 -39.22
CA LYS A 52 -27.01 -14.87 -37.88
C LYS A 52 -27.93 -13.66 -37.85
N LYS A 53 -29.01 -13.73 -37.07
CA LYS A 53 -29.98 -12.63 -36.92
C LYS A 53 -29.35 -11.34 -36.39
N GLY A 54 -28.34 -11.44 -35.53
CA GLY A 54 -27.60 -10.31 -34.99
C GLY A 54 -26.87 -9.49 -36.05
N TYR A 55 -26.61 -10.05 -37.24
CA TYR A 55 -25.94 -9.36 -38.34
C TYR A 55 -26.70 -8.11 -38.80
N GLN A 56 -28.03 -8.13 -38.71
CA GLN A 56 -28.86 -6.96 -39.05
C GLN A 56 -28.47 -5.73 -38.22
N LYS A 57 -28.18 -5.91 -36.92
CA LYS A 57 -27.81 -4.82 -36.01
C LYS A 57 -26.45 -4.20 -36.40
N LEU A 58 -25.50 -5.04 -36.82
CA LEU A 58 -24.17 -4.61 -37.29
C LEU A 58 -24.30 -3.86 -38.63
N SER A 59 -25.11 -4.39 -39.55
CA SER A 59 -25.36 -3.76 -40.85
C SER A 59 -26.03 -2.39 -40.68
N PHE A 60 -27.06 -2.30 -39.81
CA PHE A 60 -27.68 -1.04 -39.43
C PHE A 60 -26.66 -0.05 -38.88
N CYS A 61 -25.87 -0.45 -37.89
CA CYS A 61 -24.88 0.44 -37.25
C CYS A 61 -23.87 0.97 -38.28
N GLY A 62 -23.35 0.10 -39.15
CA GLY A 62 -22.41 0.50 -40.20
C GLY A 62 -23.02 1.44 -41.25
N LYS A 63 -24.27 1.20 -41.66
CA LYS A 63 -24.99 2.09 -42.59
C LYS A 63 -25.26 3.46 -41.98
N GLN A 64 -25.72 3.49 -40.73
CA GLN A 64 -26.00 4.72 -40.01
C GLN A 64 -24.72 5.52 -39.74
N ALA A 65 -23.65 4.85 -39.28
CA ALA A 65 -22.33 5.47 -39.11
C ALA A 65 -21.85 6.13 -40.41
N ARG A 66 -21.96 5.42 -41.54
CA ARG A 66 -21.62 5.97 -42.86
C ARG A 66 -22.46 7.19 -43.22
N SER A 67 -23.77 7.15 -42.96
CA SER A 67 -24.68 8.28 -43.20
C SER A 67 -24.29 9.52 -42.39
N ASP A 68 -23.75 9.31 -41.18
CA ASP A 68 -23.27 10.37 -40.29
C ASP A 68 -21.79 10.75 -40.52
N GLY A 69 -21.18 10.24 -41.59
CA GLY A 69 -19.80 10.57 -41.98
C GLY A 69 -18.72 9.85 -41.17
N LEU A 70 -19.07 8.80 -40.43
CA LEU A 70 -18.15 7.98 -39.63
C LEU A 70 -17.77 6.70 -40.38
N GLN A 71 -16.48 6.48 -40.54
CA GLN A 71 -15.94 5.29 -41.22
C GLN A 71 -15.93 4.06 -40.31
N PHE A 72 -15.78 4.27 -39.01
CA PHE A 72 -15.60 3.21 -38.02
C PHE A 72 -16.75 3.17 -37.03
N PHE A 73 -17.06 1.96 -36.54
CA PHE A 73 -18.03 1.78 -35.48
C PHE A 73 -17.66 0.61 -34.56
N TRP A 74 -18.22 0.59 -33.35
CA TRP A 74 -17.91 -0.42 -32.33
C TRP A 74 -19.16 -1.18 -31.88
N VAL A 75 -19.02 -2.49 -31.69
CA VAL A 75 -20.07 -3.38 -31.17
C VAL A 75 -19.46 -4.41 -30.20
N ASP A 76 -20.00 -4.50 -28.98
CA ASP A 76 -19.50 -5.33 -27.88
C ASP A 76 -19.54 -6.84 -28.13
N THR A 77 -20.39 -7.31 -29.04
CA THR A 77 -20.51 -8.74 -29.39
C THR A 77 -19.34 -9.27 -30.20
N CYS A 78 -18.71 -8.41 -31.01
CA CYS A 78 -17.70 -8.84 -31.97
C CYS A 78 -16.41 -8.01 -31.97
N CYS A 79 -16.34 -6.89 -31.25
CA CYS A 79 -15.11 -6.12 -31.07
C CYS A 79 -14.29 -6.53 -29.85
N ILE A 80 -14.83 -7.38 -28.97
CA ILE A 80 -14.17 -7.90 -27.76
C ILE A 80 -13.94 -9.41 -27.90
N ASN A 81 -12.71 -9.86 -27.68
CA ASN A 81 -12.39 -11.27 -27.56
C ASN A 81 -12.79 -11.83 -26.18
N ARG A 82 -14.02 -12.32 -26.09
CA ARG A 82 -14.56 -12.89 -24.85
C ARG A 82 -13.88 -14.19 -24.40
N ALA A 83 -13.10 -14.83 -25.26
CA ALA A 83 -12.33 -16.02 -24.89
C ALA A 83 -11.02 -15.67 -24.15
N ASN A 84 -10.54 -14.44 -24.29
CA ASN A 84 -9.40 -13.92 -23.55
C ASN A 84 -9.90 -13.19 -22.30
N LEU A 85 -9.67 -13.75 -21.12
CA LEU A 85 -10.15 -13.19 -19.84
C LEU A 85 -9.46 -11.85 -19.49
N VAL A 86 -8.21 -11.64 -19.93
CA VAL A 86 -7.49 -10.39 -19.73
C VAL A 86 -8.14 -9.29 -20.56
N GLU A 87 -8.32 -9.54 -21.87
CA GLU A 87 -8.98 -8.58 -22.77
C GLU A 87 -10.42 -8.29 -22.34
N LEU A 88 -11.16 -9.32 -21.90
CA LEU A 88 -12.52 -9.13 -21.38
C LEU A 88 -12.55 -8.23 -20.13
N SER A 89 -11.56 -8.37 -19.24
CA SER A 89 -11.44 -7.56 -18.03
C SER A 89 -11.09 -6.11 -18.34
N GLU A 90 -10.13 -5.88 -19.23
CA GLU A 90 -9.78 -4.55 -19.72
C GLU A 90 -10.95 -3.89 -20.44
N ALA A 91 -11.67 -4.63 -21.27
CA ALA A 91 -12.82 -4.14 -22.01
C ALA A 91 -13.96 -3.70 -21.11
N ILE A 92 -14.30 -4.47 -20.08
CA ILE A 92 -15.35 -4.11 -19.13
C ILE A 92 -14.95 -2.88 -18.31
N THR A 93 -13.68 -2.79 -17.89
CA THR A 93 -13.17 -1.63 -17.15
C THR A 93 -13.15 -0.37 -18.01
N SER A 94 -12.92 -0.51 -19.32
CA SER A 94 -12.82 0.60 -20.28
C SER A 94 -14.15 0.97 -20.94
N MET A 95 -15.20 0.15 -20.79
CA MET A 95 -16.43 0.26 -21.57
C MET A 95 -17.11 1.62 -21.44
N PHE A 96 -17.17 2.16 -20.21
CA PHE A 96 -17.75 3.48 -19.98
C PHE A 96 -17.02 4.57 -20.78
N ASN A 97 -15.69 4.53 -20.81
CA ASN A 97 -14.88 5.47 -21.58
C ASN A 97 -15.06 5.28 -23.09
N TRP A 98 -15.20 4.04 -23.57
CA TRP A 98 -15.50 3.78 -24.98
C TRP A 98 -16.87 4.33 -25.40
N TYR A 99 -17.89 4.26 -24.55
CA TYR A 99 -19.17 4.92 -24.81
C TYR A 99 -19.06 6.44 -24.71
N ARG A 100 -18.28 6.97 -23.76
CA ARG A 100 -18.07 8.41 -23.56
C ARG A 100 -17.37 9.07 -24.76
N ASN A 101 -16.39 8.39 -25.34
CA ASN A 101 -15.56 8.89 -26.43
C ASN A 101 -16.15 8.66 -27.83
N ALA A 102 -17.21 7.87 -27.94
CA ALA A 102 -17.92 7.68 -29.21
C ALA A 102 -18.54 9.00 -29.69
N VAL A 103 -18.45 9.27 -31.00
CA VAL A 103 -19.05 10.47 -31.61
C VAL A 103 -20.58 10.38 -31.58
N LYS A 104 -21.10 9.18 -31.87
CA LYS A 104 -22.53 8.86 -31.89
C LYS A 104 -22.76 7.51 -31.25
N CYS A 105 -23.76 7.41 -30.36
CA CYS A 105 -24.28 6.14 -29.87
C CYS A 105 -25.65 5.87 -30.48
N TYR A 106 -25.80 4.75 -31.19
CA TYR A 106 -27.07 4.33 -31.76
C TYR A 106 -27.71 3.29 -30.85
N ALA A 107 -28.82 3.64 -30.20
CA ALA A 107 -29.62 2.73 -29.38
C ALA A 107 -30.65 2.00 -30.24
N TYR A 108 -30.37 0.74 -30.57
CA TYR A 108 -31.23 -0.09 -31.41
C TYR A 108 -32.25 -0.87 -30.56
N LEU A 109 -33.53 -0.48 -30.69
CA LEU A 109 -34.65 -1.03 -29.91
C LEU A 109 -35.34 -2.15 -30.69
N ALA A 110 -34.83 -3.37 -30.53
CA ALA A 110 -35.34 -4.55 -31.22
C ALA A 110 -36.79 -4.95 -30.86
N ASP A 111 -37.40 -4.31 -29.86
CA ASP A 111 -38.77 -4.56 -29.40
C ASP A 111 -39.74 -3.39 -29.65
N VAL A 112 -39.30 -2.38 -30.42
CA VAL A 112 -40.14 -1.24 -30.83
C VAL A 112 -40.24 -1.23 -32.34
N SER A 113 -41.45 -1.31 -32.88
CA SER A 113 -41.73 -1.24 -34.32
C SER A 113 -42.17 0.16 -34.75
N ALA A 114 -41.82 0.55 -35.96
CA ALA A 114 -42.26 1.81 -36.56
C ALA A 114 -43.76 1.77 -36.93
N PRO A 115 -44.47 2.90 -36.84
CA PRO A 115 -45.87 2.98 -37.21
C PRO A 115 -46.02 3.03 -38.74
N ASN A 116 -46.98 2.29 -39.28
CA ASN A 116 -47.37 2.41 -40.68
C ASN A 116 -48.31 3.62 -40.85
N VAL A 117 -47.78 4.76 -41.31
CA VAL A 117 -48.45 5.98 -41.83
C VAL A 117 -49.67 6.50 -41.03
N ASN A 118 -49.50 7.65 -40.35
CA ASN A 118 -50.54 8.55 -39.77
C ASN A 118 -51.66 7.93 -38.91
N ASP A 119 -51.58 6.66 -38.53
CA ASP A 119 -52.47 6.03 -37.56
C ASP A 119 -52.08 6.47 -36.14
N LYS A 120 -52.91 7.34 -35.55
CA LYS A 120 -52.73 7.86 -34.18
C LYS A 120 -52.64 6.74 -33.14
N ASP A 121 -53.33 5.61 -33.35
CA ASP A 121 -53.32 4.47 -32.43
C ASP A 121 -52.02 3.65 -32.56
N GLN A 122 -51.39 3.61 -33.74
CA GLN A 122 -50.07 2.99 -33.90
C GLN A 122 -48.95 3.87 -33.33
N ILE A 123 -49.02 5.19 -33.51
CA ILE A 123 -48.06 6.11 -32.88
C ILE A 123 -48.14 5.99 -31.36
N ARG A 124 -49.35 5.91 -30.80
CA ARG A 124 -49.53 5.68 -29.35
C ARG A 124 -48.91 4.35 -28.91
N ARG A 125 -49.17 3.26 -29.62
CA ARG A 125 -48.59 1.93 -29.34
C ARG A 125 -47.05 1.90 -29.46
N MET A 126 -46.47 2.63 -30.42
CA MET A 126 -45.02 2.77 -30.55
C MET A 126 -44.43 3.46 -29.31
N TRP A 127 -45.02 4.56 -28.85
CA TRP A 127 -44.54 5.25 -27.64
C TRP A 127 -44.76 4.41 -26.37
N GLU A 128 -45.86 3.66 -26.28
CA GLU A 128 -46.08 2.67 -25.21
C GLU A 128 -45.01 1.56 -25.25
N ALA A 129 -44.61 1.10 -26.44
CA ALA A 129 -43.54 0.11 -26.62
C ALA A 129 -42.16 0.69 -26.26
N PHE A 130 -41.87 1.94 -26.65
CA PHE A 130 -40.65 2.64 -26.25
C PHE A 130 -40.53 2.73 -24.73
N GLN A 131 -41.59 3.17 -24.04
CA GLN A 131 -41.63 3.25 -22.57
C GLN A 131 -41.41 1.91 -21.88
N ASN A 132 -41.84 0.82 -22.51
CA ASN A 132 -41.73 -0.54 -21.97
C ASN A 132 -40.56 -1.33 -22.55
N SER A 133 -39.69 -0.71 -23.35
CA SER A 133 -38.63 -1.42 -24.04
C SER A 133 -37.68 -2.09 -23.04
N LYS A 134 -37.28 -3.32 -23.37
CA LYS A 134 -36.28 -4.10 -22.65
C LYS A 134 -34.96 -3.35 -22.53
N TRP A 135 -34.66 -2.44 -23.45
CA TRP A 135 -33.45 -1.64 -23.42
C TRP A 135 -33.34 -0.82 -22.13
N PHE A 136 -34.43 -0.20 -21.65
CA PHE A 136 -34.43 0.55 -20.39
C PHE A 136 -34.30 -0.34 -19.14
N ARG A 137 -34.51 -1.65 -19.28
CA ARG A 137 -34.45 -2.64 -18.19
C ARG A 137 -33.17 -3.47 -18.18
N ARG A 138 -32.23 -3.27 -19.09
CA ARG A 138 -30.93 -3.99 -19.07
C ARG A 138 -29.91 -3.25 -18.20
N GLY A 139 -29.06 -3.98 -17.50
CA GLY A 139 -28.03 -3.38 -16.62
C GLY A 139 -27.04 -2.50 -17.37
N TRP A 140 -26.37 -3.07 -18.39
CA TRP A 140 -25.33 -2.41 -19.17
C TRP A 140 -25.80 -1.16 -19.92
N THR A 141 -27.05 -1.13 -20.40
CA THR A 141 -27.59 0.03 -21.12
C THR A 141 -27.71 1.29 -20.26
N LEU A 142 -27.49 1.22 -18.94
CA LEU A 142 -27.45 2.39 -18.08
C LEU A 142 -26.23 3.26 -18.38
N GLN A 143 -25.04 2.65 -18.44
CA GLN A 143 -23.84 3.38 -18.82
C GLN A 143 -23.87 3.78 -20.30
N GLU A 144 -24.51 3.00 -21.16
CA GLU A 144 -24.69 3.31 -22.59
C GLU A 144 -25.63 4.52 -22.80
N LEU A 145 -26.49 4.82 -21.82
CA LEU A 145 -27.33 6.03 -21.81
C LEU A 145 -26.57 7.26 -21.28
N LEU A 146 -25.82 7.07 -20.19
CA LEU A 146 -25.20 8.14 -19.42
C LEU A 146 -23.86 8.59 -20.00
N ALA A 147 -23.00 7.66 -20.43
CA ALA A 147 -21.64 7.96 -20.85
C ALA A 147 -21.57 8.74 -22.18
N PRO A 148 -22.29 8.36 -23.26
CA PRO A 148 -22.19 9.07 -24.53
C PRO A 148 -22.76 10.47 -24.47
N ARG A 149 -22.12 11.42 -25.17
CA ARG A 149 -22.65 12.77 -25.35
C ARG A 149 -23.91 12.79 -26.23
N SER A 150 -24.00 11.88 -27.20
CA SER A 150 -25.12 11.76 -28.14
C SER A 150 -25.63 10.32 -28.16
N VAL A 151 -26.92 10.12 -27.86
CA VAL A 151 -27.61 8.84 -28.01
C VAL A 151 -28.84 9.04 -28.89
N GLU A 152 -28.96 8.26 -29.95
CA GLU A 152 -30.07 8.31 -30.90
C GLU A 152 -30.82 6.98 -30.88
N PHE A 153 -32.14 7.03 -30.72
CA PHE A 153 -32.98 5.85 -30.53
C PHE A 153 -33.63 5.44 -31.85
N PHE A 154 -33.42 4.18 -32.25
CA PHE A 154 -33.95 3.62 -33.48
C PHE A 154 -34.87 2.43 -33.19
N THR A 155 -35.94 2.30 -33.97
CA THR A 155 -36.81 1.11 -33.96
C THR A 155 -36.11 -0.10 -34.60
N GLN A 156 -36.70 -1.28 -34.45
CA GLN A 156 -36.26 -2.49 -35.17
C GLN A 156 -36.34 -2.34 -36.70
N ASP A 157 -37.12 -1.37 -37.18
CA ASP A 157 -37.33 -1.07 -38.60
C ASP A 157 -36.39 0.05 -39.08
N GLU A 158 -35.34 0.35 -38.30
CA GLU A 158 -34.29 1.34 -38.59
C GLU A 158 -34.83 2.79 -38.67
N VAL A 159 -35.95 3.08 -38.02
CA VAL A 159 -36.55 4.43 -37.98
C VAL A 159 -36.10 5.18 -36.73
N LEU A 160 -35.58 6.39 -36.91
CA LEU A 160 -35.19 7.29 -35.83
C LEU A 160 -36.43 7.81 -35.06
N LEU A 161 -36.45 7.56 -33.75
CA LEU A 161 -37.49 8.06 -32.83
C LEU A 161 -37.15 9.45 -32.27
N GLY A 162 -35.86 9.72 -32.10
CA GLY A 162 -35.34 10.95 -31.52
C GLY A 162 -34.00 10.73 -30.83
N ASP A 163 -33.36 11.82 -30.42
CA ASP A 163 -32.14 11.78 -29.62
C ASP A 163 -32.42 11.93 -28.12
N LYS A 164 -31.40 11.68 -27.29
CA LYS A 164 -31.45 11.81 -25.84
C LYS A 164 -31.94 13.18 -25.36
N LYS A 165 -31.70 14.25 -26.12
CA LYS A 165 -32.07 15.61 -25.76
C LYS A 165 -33.55 15.87 -26.03
N ILE A 166 -34.06 15.44 -27.18
CA ILE A 166 -35.47 15.56 -27.55
C ILE A 166 -36.35 14.69 -26.66
N LEU A 167 -35.85 13.50 -26.28
CA LEU A 167 -36.60 12.51 -25.48
C LEU A 167 -36.29 12.60 -23.98
N GLU A 168 -35.62 13.64 -23.51
CA GLU A 168 -35.12 13.75 -22.13
C GLU A 168 -36.22 13.58 -21.08
N GLN A 169 -37.43 14.13 -21.34
CA GLN A 169 -38.55 14.08 -20.39
C GLN A 169 -39.12 12.67 -20.31
N GLN A 170 -39.25 11.98 -21.45
CA GLN A 170 -39.69 10.60 -21.50
C GLN A 170 -38.67 9.67 -20.85
N ILE A 171 -37.37 9.87 -21.13
CA ILE A 171 -36.29 9.09 -20.52
C ILE A 171 -36.25 9.30 -19.01
N HIS A 172 -36.39 10.54 -18.53
CA HIS A 172 -36.48 10.87 -17.12
C HIS A 172 -37.66 10.14 -16.45
N GLN A 173 -38.85 10.17 -17.07
CA GLN A 173 -40.04 9.48 -16.56
C GLN A 173 -39.88 7.95 -16.50
N ILE A 174 -39.20 7.35 -17.47
CA ILE A 174 -38.99 5.90 -17.53
C ILE A 174 -37.94 5.45 -16.50
N THR A 175 -36.84 6.20 -16.38
CA THR A 175 -35.63 5.75 -15.67
C THR A 175 -35.47 6.35 -14.26
N GLY A 176 -36.13 7.47 -13.98
CA GLY A 176 -35.91 8.27 -12.77
C GLY A 176 -34.59 9.05 -12.76
N ILE A 177 -33.84 9.05 -13.87
CA ILE A 177 -32.55 9.75 -13.98
C ILE A 177 -32.82 11.25 -14.19
N PRO A 178 -32.27 12.16 -13.36
CA PRO A 178 -32.43 13.60 -13.53
C PRO A 178 -31.94 14.08 -14.91
N THR A 179 -32.61 15.09 -15.48
CA THR A 179 -32.25 15.63 -16.81
C THR A 179 -30.82 16.18 -16.84
N SER A 180 -30.33 16.74 -15.73
CA SER A 180 -28.94 17.19 -15.58
C SER A 180 -27.92 16.07 -15.78
N ALA A 181 -28.20 14.85 -15.32
CA ALA A 181 -27.35 13.68 -15.59
C ALA A 181 -27.44 13.27 -17.07
N LEU A 182 -28.63 13.32 -17.67
CA LEU A 182 -28.82 12.99 -19.10
C LEU A 182 -28.08 13.97 -20.03
N HIS A 183 -27.92 15.23 -19.62
CA HIS A 183 -27.13 16.26 -20.31
C HIS A 183 -25.62 16.10 -20.17
N GLY A 184 -25.15 15.09 -19.44
CA GLY A 184 -23.72 14.84 -19.24
C GLY A 184 -23.11 15.65 -18.09
N GLY A 185 -23.92 16.11 -17.13
CA GLY A 185 -23.41 16.65 -15.88
C GLY A 185 -22.54 15.63 -15.12
N PRO A 186 -21.59 16.09 -14.28
CA PRO A 186 -20.74 15.19 -13.51
C PRO A 186 -21.57 14.22 -12.66
N LEU A 187 -21.40 12.91 -12.87
CA LEU A 187 -22.15 11.89 -12.11
C LEU A 187 -21.81 11.91 -10.61
N SER A 188 -20.66 12.48 -10.28
CA SER A 188 -20.18 12.82 -8.94
C SER A 188 -21.14 13.67 -8.12
N ASP A 189 -21.98 14.48 -8.78
CA ASP A 189 -22.90 15.44 -8.15
C ASP A 189 -24.15 14.77 -7.60
N PHE A 190 -24.38 13.50 -7.97
CA PHE A 190 -25.47 12.68 -7.48
C PHE A 190 -24.98 11.73 -6.39
N SER A 191 -25.79 11.59 -5.34
CA SER A 191 -25.49 10.70 -4.22
C SER A 191 -25.34 9.25 -4.69
N ILE A 192 -24.65 8.44 -3.88
CA ILE A 192 -24.48 7.02 -4.17
C ILE A 192 -25.85 6.34 -4.28
N ASP A 193 -26.77 6.66 -3.37
CA ASP A 193 -28.14 6.10 -3.37
C ASP A 193 -28.96 6.52 -4.59
N GLU A 194 -28.79 7.75 -5.10
CA GLU A 194 -29.43 8.16 -6.36
C GLU A 194 -28.92 7.33 -7.53
N ARG A 195 -27.60 7.19 -7.66
CA ARG A 195 -26.99 6.41 -8.74
C ARG A 195 -27.34 4.93 -8.67
N LEU A 196 -27.38 4.34 -7.48
CA LEU A 196 -27.84 2.97 -7.27
C LEU A 196 -29.33 2.80 -7.64
N ARG A 197 -30.18 3.79 -7.34
CA ARG A 197 -31.60 3.76 -7.72
C ARG A 197 -31.81 3.74 -9.24
N TRP A 198 -30.95 4.38 -10.02
CA TRP A 198 -31.02 4.31 -11.50
C TRP A 198 -30.83 2.89 -12.05
N ALA A 199 -30.20 2.01 -11.26
CA ALA A 199 -29.95 0.61 -11.60
C ALA A 199 -30.95 -0.37 -10.97
N ALA A 200 -31.73 0.04 -9.97
CA ALA A 200 -32.55 -0.85 -9.15
C ALA A 200 -33.56 -1.69 -9.96
N ASN A 201 -34.12 -1.13 -11.04
CA ASN A 201 -35.11 -1.80 -11.89
C ASN A 201 -34.51 -2.52 -13.11
N ARG A 202 -33.18 -2.63 -13.18
CA ARG A 202 -32.46 -3.23 -14.31
C ARG A 202 -32.05 -4.67 -14.02
N VAL A 203 -32.00 -5.48 -15.09
CA VAL A 203 -31.76 -6.92 -15.06
C VAL A 203 -30.53 -7.25 -15.92
N THR A 204 -29.68 -8.11 -15.39
CA THR A 204 -28.47 -8.61 -16.04
C THR A 204 -28.55 -10.11 -16.34
N LYS A 205 -27.80 -10.58 -17.33
CA LYS A 205 -27.77 -12.01 -17.70
C LYS A 205 -26.94 -12.81 -16.69
N LYS A 206 -25.77 -12.31 -16.30
CA LYS A 206 -24.97 -12.84 -15.20
C LYS A 206 -25.26 -12.05 -13.91
N LYS A 207 -25.17 -12.71 -12.76
CA LYS A 207 -25.48 -12.07 -11.47
C LYS A 207 -24.48 -10.97 -11.12
N GLU A 208 -23.21 -11.23 -11.43
CA GLU A 208 -22.07 -10.36 -11.16
C GLU A 208 -22.15 -9.04 -11.93
N ASP A 209 -22.73 -9.07 -13.13
CA ASP A 209 -22.89 -7.90 -13.99
C ASP A 209 -23.75 -6.81 -13.34
N LYS A 210 -24.57 -7.14 -12.32
CA LYS A 210 -25.28 -6.12 -11.51
C LYS A 210 -24.32 -5.12 -10.87
N ALA A 211 -23.11 -5.57 -10.54
CA ALA A 211 -22.05 -4.72 -10.03
C ALA A 211 -21.19 -4.15 -11.16
N TYR A 212 -20.78 -4.99 -12.12
CA TYR A 212 -19.81 -4.58 -13.14
C TYR A 212 -20.37 -3.52 -14.11
N CYS A 213 -21.68 -3.50 -14.36
CA CYS A 213 -22.28 -2.44 -15.18
C CYS A 213 -22.30 -1.06 -14.52
N LEU A 214 -21.91 -0.96 -13.24
CA LEU A 214 -21.90 0.27 -12.46
C LEU A 214 -20.50 0.87 -12.28
N LEU A 215 -19.44 0.19 -12.71
CA LEU A 215 -18.06 0.62 -12.45
C LEU A 215 -17.76 2.02 -12.98
N GLY A 216 -18.08 2.29 -14.24
CA GLY A 216 -17.87 3.62 -14.83
C GLY A 216 -18.83 4.70 -14.32
N ILE A 217 -20.01 4.32 -13.78
CA ILE A 217 -20.96 5.28 -13.18
C ILE A 217 -20.46 5.78 -11.83
N PHE A 218 -19.75 4.92 -11.10
CA PHE A 218 -19.15 5.25 -9.81
C PHE A 218 -17.69 5.64 -9.88
N ASP A 219 -17.08 5.58 -11.06
CA ASP A 219 -15.66 5.82 -11.30
C ASP A 219 -14.77 4.96 -10.39
N ILE A 220 -15.02 3.65 -10.41
CA ILE A 220 -14.31 2.66 -9.61
C ILE A 220 -13.75 1.56 -10.50
N SER A 221 -12.56 1.08 -10.18
CA SER A 221 -12.00 -0.13 -10.77
C SER A 221 -12.20 -1.30 -9.81
N MET A 222 -12.48 -2.52 -10.29
CA MET A 222 -12.44 -3.75 -9.49
C MET A 222 -12.19 -4.97 -10.37
N SER A 223 -11.41 -5.95 -9.89
CA SER A 223 -11.14 -7.20 -10.62
C SER A 223 -12.41 -8.03 -10.84
N LEU A 224 -12.62 -8.49 -12.07
CA LEU A 224 -13.79 -9.27 -12.47
C LEU A 224 -13.61 -10.74 -12.10
N ARG A 225 -14.58 -11.33 -11.41
CA ARG A 225 -14.57 -12.71 -10.93
C ARG A 225 -15.88 -13.40 -11.27
N TYR A 226 -16.07 -13.71 -12.55
CA TYR A 226 -17.25 -14.45 -13.00
C TYR A 226 -17.34 -15.82 -12.30
N GLY A 227 -18.46 -16.09 -11.63
CA GLY A 227 -18.65 -17.23 -10.72
C GLY A 227 -18.77 -16.83 -9.25
N GLU A 228 -18.48 -15.57 -8.88
CA GLU A 228 -18.62 -15.08 -7.51
C GLU A 228 -20.07 -14.78 -7.08
N GLY A 229 -20.99 -14.65 -8.03
CA GLY A 229 -22.41 -14.38 -7.80
C GLY A 229 -22.67 -12.99 -7.18
N ASP A 230 -23.59 -12.92 -6.21
CA ASP A 230 -23.98 -11.66 -5.57
C ASP A 230 -22.84 -11.01 -4.73
N ARG A 231 -21.74 -11.74 -4.48
CA ARG A 231 -20.53 -11.21 -3.81
C ARG A 231 -19.85 -10.09 -4.61
N ALA A 232 -20.03 -10.04 -5.93
CA ALA A 232 -19.57 -8.93 -6.76
C ALA A 232 -20.19 -7.60 -6.30
N PHE A 233 -21.47 -7.61 -5.94
CA PHE A 233 -22.19 -6.43 -5.47
C PHE A 233 -21.74 -6.01 -4.07
N VAL A 234 -21.45 -6.96 -3.17
CA VAL A 234 -20.87 -6.67 -1.85
C VAL A 234 -19.49 -6.00 -2.00
N ARG A 235 -18.67 -6.45 -2.95
CA ARG A 235 -17.37 -5.81 -3.25
C ARG A 235 -17.56 -4.39 -3.79
N LEU A 236 -18.54 -4.17 -4.66
CA LEU A 236 -18.94 -2.85 -5.13
C LEU A 236 -19.33 -1.95 -3.96
N GLU A 237 -20.27 -2.38 -3.10
CA GLU A 237 -20.69 -1.63 -1.91
C GLU A 237 -19.52 -1.28 -0.99
N ASN A 238 -18.59 -2.21 -0.78
CA ASN A 238 -17.37 -1.95 -0.01
C ASN A 238 -16.49 -0.87 -0.66
N LYS A 239 -16.34 -0.86 -1.99
CA LYS A 239 -15.61 0.19 -2.70
C LYS A 239 -16.33 1.54 -2.65
N LEU A 240 -17.64 1.53 -2.80
CA LEU A 240 -18.47 2.72 -2.67
C LEU A 240 -18.34 3.33 -1.27
N ASN A 241 -18.44 2.50 -0.22
CA ASN A 241 -18.28 2.92 1.17
C ASN A 241 -16.87 3.44 1.51
N ARG A 242 -15.83 2.97 0.81
CA ARG A 242 -14.47 3.51 0.90
C ARG A 242 -14.38 4.89 0.24
N SER A 243 -14.96 5.04 -0.96
CA SER A 243 -14.98 6.29 -1.72
C SER A 243 -15.85 7.37 -1.06
N SER A 244 -17.00 7.02 -0.49
CA SER A 244 -17.82 7.95 0.31
C SER A 244 -17.16 8.37 1.61
N LYS A 245 -16.38 7.50 2.27
CA LYS A 245 -15.59 7.90 3.45
C LYS A 245 -14.42 8.82 3.10
N CYS A 246 -13.76 8.61 1.96
CA CYS A 246 -12.82 9.62 1.44
C CYS A 246 -13.53 10.94 1.12
N ARG A 247 -14.77 10.89 0.61
CA ARG A 247 -15.59 12.09 0.32
C ARG A 247 -16.15 12.78 1.56
N GLU A 248 -16.50 12.06 2.63
CA GLU A 248 -16.93 12.66 3.91
C GLU A 248 -15.76 13.37 4.61
N VAL A 249 -14.53 12.90 4.43
CA VAL A 249 -13.31 13.62 4.85
C VAL A 249 -13.07 14.88 3.99
N LEU A 250 -13.51 14.89 2.72
CA LEU A 250 -13.41 16.02 1.79
C LEU A 250 -14.59 17.04 1.88
N PHE A 251 -15.72 16.70 2.51
CA PHE A 251 -16.96 17.52 2.44
C PHE A 251 -17.01 18.74 3.38
N LEU A 252 -15.92 19.06 4.09
CA LEU A 252 -15.81 20.28 4.92
C LEU A 252 -15.00 21.41 4.27
N ALA A 253 -14.47 21.23 3.05
CA ALA A 253 -13.88 22.32 2.28
C ALA A 253 -14.87 22.87 1.23
N PRO A 254 -14.88 24.18 0.93
CA PRO A 254 -15.69 24.74 -0.15
C PRO A 254 -15.37 24.06 -1.48
N MET A 255 -16.29 24.08 -2.44
CA MET A 255 -16.04 23.52 -3.77
C MET A 255 -14.84 24.21 -4.43
N HIS A 256 -13.73 23.48 -4.52
CA HIS A 256 -12.43 23.91 -5.02
C HIS A 256 -12.04 23.12 -6.28
N SER A 257 -11.07 23.62 -7.02
CA SER A 257 -10.74 23.19 -8.39
C SER A 257 -10.04 21.81 -8.45
N ASP A 258 -9.99 21.17 -9.63
CA ASP A 258 -9.34 19.86 -9.85
C ASP A 258 -7.87 19.79 -9.39
N ALA A 259 -7.17 20.94 -9.31
CA ALA A 259 -5.79 21.03 -8.81
C ALA A 259 -5.69 20.99 -7.27
N GLU A 260 -6.73 21.43 -6.55
CA GLU A 260 -6.80 21.39 -5.09
C GLU A 260 -7.19 19.99 -4.58
N TYR A 261 -8.04 19.26 -5.31
CA TYR A 261 -8.36 17.86 -5.01
C TYR A 261 -7.14 16.92 -5.07
N ALA A 262 -6.21 17.17 -6.00
CA ALA A 262 -4.94 16.43 -6.08
C ALA A 262 -4.03 16.76 -4.88
N ALA A 263 -3.99 18.03 -4.46
CA ALA A 263 -3.22 18.46 -3.30
C ALA A 263 -3.74 17.85 -1.98
N ASP A 264 -5.06 17.73 -1.81
CA ASP A 264 -5.65 17.10 -0.61
C ASP A 264 -5.30 15.60 -0.50
N GLY A 265 -5.24 14.88 -1.64
CA GLY A 265 -4.80 13.48 -1.67
C GLY A 265 -3.32 13.30 -1.31
N GLU A 266 -2.47 14.26 -1.70
CA GLU A 266 -1.05 14.28 -1.35
C GLU A 266 -0.84 14.57 0.14
N VAL A 267 -1.56 15.53 0.75
CA VAL A 267 -1.49 15.82 2.19
C VAL A 267 -1.84 14.59 3.01
N ILE A 268 -2.89 13.88 2.62
CA ILE A 268 -3.37 12.68 3.32
C ILE A 268 -2.30 11.58 3.28
N THR A 269 -1.72 11.34 2.11
CA THR A 269 -0.69 10.30 1.92
C THR A 269 0.61 10.68 2.62
N TRP A 270 0.97 11.95 2.59
CA TRP A 270 2.10 12.50 3.35
C TRP A 270 1.87 12.32 4.85
N LEU A 271 0.73 12.74 5.39
CA LEU A 271 0.47 12.74 6.83
C LEU A 271 0.29 11.31 7.38
N SER A 272 -0.35 10.43 6.64
CA SER A 272 -0.62 9.04 7.03
C SER A 272 -0.41 8.10 5.83
N PRO A 273 0.82 7.63 5.57
CA PRO A 273 1.09 6.65 4.52
C PRO A 273 0.35 5.32 4.77
N SER A 274 0.24 4.91 6.03
CA SER A 274 -0.61 3.78 6.44
C SER A 274 -2.08 4.20 6.57
N ARG A 275 -3.00 3.27 6.29
CA ARG A 275 -4.46 3.49 6.35
C ARG A 275 -5.14 2.52 7.32
N PRO A 276 -5.28 2.87 8.60
CA PRO A 276 -5.90 2.00 9.61
C PRO A 276 -7.32 1.55 9.26
N GLU A 277 -8.07 2.32 8.48
CA GLU A 277 -9.41 1.98 8.00
C GLU A 277 -9.40 0.73 7.11
N GLU A 278 -8.38 0.58 6.26
CA GLU A 278 -8.27 -0.57 5.37
C GLU A 278 -8.04 -1.84 6.16
N LEU A 279 -7.16 -1.77 7.17
CA LEU A 279 -6.91 -2.89 8.06
C LEU A 279 -8.12 -3.18 8.95
N GLN A 280 -8.83 -2.15 9.44
CA GLN A 280 -10.08 -2.34 10.19
C GLN A 280 -11.12 -3.11 9.38
N VAL A 281 -11.29 -2.77 8.10
CA VAL A 281 -12.22 -3.51 7.21
C VAL A 281 -11.75 -4.96 7.02
N LYS A 282 -10.47 -5.18 6.74
CA LYS A 282 -9.89 -6.53 6.57
C LYS A 282 -10.10 -7.39 7.83
N VAL A 283 -9.72 -6.88 9.00
CA VAL A 283 -9.84 -7.59 10.29
C VAL A 283 -11.31 -7.79 10.67
N SER A 284 -12.19 -6.81 10.39
CA SER A 284 -13.62 -6.93 10.68
C SER A 284 -14.30 -8.06 9.93
N ALA A 285 -13.86 -8.34 8.70
CA ALA A 285 -14.38 -9.43 7.88
C ALA A 285 -13.98 -10.83 8.41
N LEU A 286 -12.93 -10.92 9.23
CA LEU A 286 -12.46 -12.17 9.84
C LEU A 286 -13.15 -12.50 11.17
N ARG A 287 -13.97 -11.60 11.70
CA ARG A 287 -14.60 -11.78 13.02
C ARG A 287 -15.65 -12.89 13.00
N HIS A 288 -15.63 -13.71 14.05
CA HIS A 288 -16.69 -14.70 14.27
C HIS A 288 -17.88 -14.07 15.00
N PRO A 289 -19.13 -14.20 14.52
CA PRO A 289 -20.29 -13.65 15.21
C PRO A 289 -20.38 -14.11 16.68
N GLY A 290 -20.57 -13.16 17.59
CA GLY A 290 -20.66 -13.41 19.02
C GLY A 290 -19.32 -13.51 19.77
N SER A 291 -18.18 -13.49 19.07
CA SER A 291 -16.87 -13.38 19.72
C SER A 291 -16.62 -11.97 20.28
N GLY A 292 -15.75 -11.84 21.30
CA GLY A 292 -15.38 -10.55 21.90
C GLY A 292 -16.48 -9.86 22.72
N LEU A 293 -17.62 -10.53 22.95
CA LEU A 293 -18.74 -9.97 23.73
C LEU A 293 -18.37 -9.75 25.20
N TRP A 294 -17.59 -10.65 25.78
CA TRP A 294 -17.13 -10.55 27.17
C TRP A 294 -16.39 -9.22 27.42
N PHE A 295 -15.64 -8.75 26.41
CA PHE A 295 -14.88 -7.51 26.49
C PHE A 295 -15.76 -6.29 26.17
N THR A 296 -16.44 -6.32 25.02
CA THR A 296 -17.22 -5.17 24.51
C THR A 296 -18.43 -4.84 25.38
N THR A 297 -19.04 -5.82 26.04
CA THR A 297 -20.18 -5.60 26.96
C THR A 297 -19.76 -5.55 28.44
N GLY A 298 -18.48 -5.81 28.74
CA GLY A 298 -17.94 -5.86 30.09
C GLY A 298 -16.91 -4.75 30.34
N PRO A 299 -15.61 -5.07 30.42
CA PRO A 299 -14.55 -4.11 30.75
C PRO A 299 -14.55 -2.86 29.86
N LEU A 300 -14.72 -3.01 28.53
CA LEU A 300 -14.69 -1.88 27.62
C LEU A 300 -15.86 -0.92 27.87
N LEU A 301 -17.08 -1.44 27.95
CA LEU A 301 -18.26 -0.62 28.17
C LEU A 301 -18.21 0.11 29.51
N SER A 302 -17.77 -0.60 30.56
CA SER A 302 -17.60 -0.03 31.91
C SER A 302 -16.57 1.11 31.89
N TRP A 303 -15.45 0.91 31.20
CA TRP A 303 -14.42 1.92 31.04
C TRP A 303 -14.89 3.13 30.23
N LEU A 304 -15.66 2.93 29.15
CA LEU A 304 -16.21 4.02 28.36
C LEU A 304 -17.19 4.89 29.18
N GLN A 305 -18.06 4.24 29.96
CA GLN A 305 -19.08 4.90 30.79
C GLN A 305 -18.53 5.53 32.07
N ASP A 306 -17.27 5.27 32.42
CA ASP A 306 -16.62 5.87 33.59
C ASP A 306 -16.40 7.38 33.38
N GLY A 307 -17.31 8.18 33.94
CA GLY A 307 -17.21 9.64 33.94
C GLY A 307 -16.32 10.22 35.04
N ALA A 308 -15.89 9.42 36.02
CA ALA A 308 -15.04 9.85 37.13
C ALA A 308 -13.56 9.88 36.70
N HIS A 309 -13.14 8.93 35.87
CA HIS A 309 -11.75 8.79 35.43
C HIS A 309 -11.61 9.07 33.91
N ARG A 310 -11.78 10.35 33.55
CA ARG A 310 -11.69 10.83 32.15
C ARG A 310 -10.29 10.76 31.54
N ASN A 311 -9.27 10.61 32.38
CA ASN A 311 -7.91 10.32 31.98
C ASN A 311 -7.53 8.95 32.57
N SER A 312 -7.49 7.93 31.71
CA SER A 312 -7.25 6.54 32.11
C SER A 312 -6.65 5.74 30.95
N LEU A 313 -5.85 4.73 31.32
CA LEU A 313 -5.12 3.87 30.39
C LEU A 313 -5.63 2.44 30.54
N MET A 314 -6.12 1.84 29.46
CA MET A 314 -6.47 0.42 29.40
C MET A 314 -5.39 -0.33 28.62
N TRP A 315 -4.78 -1.35 29.24
CA TRP A 315 -3.73 -2.15 28.62
C TRP A 315 -4.17 -3.60 28.50
N ILE A 316 -4.32 -4.08 27.27
CA ILE A 316 -4.78 -5.44 26.98
C ILE A 316 -3.57 -6.32 26.66
N THR A 317 -3.35 -7.36 27.47
CA THR A 317 -2.24 -8.30 27.30
C THR A 317 -2.72 -9.67 26.82
N GLY A 318 -1.96 -10.33 25.95
CA GLY A 318 -2.24 -11.71 25.56
C GLY A 318 -1.18 -12.34 24.68
N LYS A 319 -1.11 -13.68 24.65
CA LYS A 319 -0.13 -14.42 23.85
C LYS A 319 -0.19 -14.08 22.35
N SER A 320 0.90 -14.31 21.62
CA SER A 320 0.89 -14.17 20.15
C SER A 320 -0.13 -15.13 19.53
N GLY A 321 -0.95 -14.64 18.59
CA GLY A 321 -2.02 -15.43 17.98
C GLY A 321 -3.27 -15.66 18.85
N SER A 322 -3.42 -14.97 19.99
CA SER A 322 -4.62 -15.06 20.85
C SER A 322 -5.82 -14.24 20.36
N GLY A 323 -5.72 -13.56 19.21
CA GLY A 323 -6.84 -12.78 18.64
C GLY A 323 -6.96 -11.33 19.13
N LYS A 324 -5.90 -10.73 19.69
CA LYS A 324 -5.90 -9.33 20.18
C LYS A 324 -6.33 -8.33 19.11
N THR A 325 -5.75 -8.38 17.92
CA THR A 325 -6.11 -7.50 16.79
C THR A 325 -7.59 -7.64 16.40
N THR A 326 -8.14 -8.85 16.47
CA THR A 326 -9.58 -9.09 16.25
C THR A 326 -10.43 -8.46 17.36
N LEU A 327 -10.02 -8.61 18.63
CA LEU A 327 -10.68 -7.98 19.78
C LEU A 327 -10.62 -6.44 19.70
N PHE A 328 -9.47 -5.89 19.33
CA PHE A 328 -9.27 -4.47 19.08
C PHE A 328 -10.21 -3.96 18.00
N SER A 329 -10.37 -4.71 16.92
CA SER A 329 -11.31 -4.40 15.84
C SER A 329 -12.75 -4.26 16.36
N PHE A 330 -13.20 -5.15 17.26
CA PHE A 330 -14.49 -5.02 17.96
C PHE A 330 -14.54 -3.78 18.88
N ALA A 331 -13.44 -3.47 19.55
CA ALA A 331 -13.31 -2.29 20.39
C ALA A 331 -13.48 -1.00 19.59
N VAL A 332 -12.79 -0.89 18.44
CA VAL A 332 -12.89 0.25 17.52
C VAL A 332 -14.34 0.51 17.10
N ASP A 333 -15.08 -0.52 16.70
CA ASP A 333 -16.48 -0.34 16.31
C ASP A 333 -17.39 0.04 17.49
N THR A 334 -17.09 -0.48 18.69
CA THR A 334 -17.83 -0.14 19.91
C THR A 334 -17.58 1.30 20.33
N VAL A 335 -16.32 1.75 20.30
CA VAL A 335 -15.93 3.12 20.61
C VAL A 335 -16.49 4.10 19.58
N ARG A 336 -16.46 3.76 18.29
CA ARG A 336 -17.08 4.58 17.23
C ARG A 336 -18.56 4.79 17.47
N ARG A 337 -19.31 3.72 17.79
CA ARG A 337 -20.73 3.83 18.14
C ARG A 337 -20.95 4.70 19.37
N PHE A 338 -20.15 4.50 20.42
CA PHE A 338 -20.20 5.32 21.62
C PHE A 338 -19.93 6.81 21.34
N ALA A 339 -18.95 7.12 20.49
CA ALA A 339 -18.64 8.50 20.08
C ALA A 339 -19.75 9.11 19.21
N SER A 340 -20.38 8.32 18.33
CA SER A 340 -21.56 8.77 17.56
C SER A 340 -22.74 9.13 18.47
N ASP A 341 -22.95 8.38 19.56
CA ASP A 341 -23.98 8.67 20.56
C ASP A 341 -23.60 9.85 21.48
N ASN A 342 -22.33 10.27 21.48
CA ASN A 342 -21.79 11.34 22.33
C ASN A 342 -20.98 12.36 21.50
N PRO A 343 -21.63 13.31 20.80
CA PRO A 343 -21.00 14.17 19.79
C PRO A 343 -19.81 15.03 20.24
N ALA A 344 -19.64 15.21 21.56
CA ALA A 344 -18.51 15.93 22.15
C ALA A 344 -17.30 15.01 22.49
N THR A 345 -17.35 13.75 22.05
CA THR A 345 -16.32 12.73 22.25
C THR A 345 -15.60 12.43 20.94
N LEU A 346 -14.31 12.74 20.90
CA LEU A 346 -13.44 12.34 19.80
C LEU A 346 -13.10 10.85 19.90
N SER A 347 -13.04 10.15 18.78
CA SER A 347 -12.48 8.79 18.70
C SER A 347 -11.48 8.67 17.54
N ALA A 348 -10.33 8.05 17.81
CA ALA A 348 -9.32 7.74 16.81
C ALA A 348 -8.63 6.41 17.15
N TYR A 349 -8.05 5.73 16.16
CA TYR A 349 -7.35 4.48 16.38
C TYR A 349 -6.21 4.24 15.38
N HIS A 350 -5.25 3.40 15.74
CA HIS A 350 -4.16 3.01 14.87
C HIS A 350 -3.80 1.53 15.06
N TYR A 351 -3.29 0.91 14.00
CA TYR A 351 -2.75 -0.46 14.03
C TYR A 351 -1.25 -0.41 13.79
N CYS A 352 -0.44 -0.82 14.75
CA CYS A 352 0.97 -1.09 14.48
C CYS A 352 1.07 -2.48 13.85
N ALA A 353 0.91 -2.58 12.53
CA ALA A 353 0.87 -3.87 11.85
C ALA A 353 2.27 -4.34 11.46
N PHE A 354 2.68 -5.54 11.87
CA PHE A 354 3.99 -6.11 11.54
C PHE A 354 4.27 -6.15 10.03
N SER A 355 3.21 -6.21 9.22
CA SER A 355 3.25 -6.37 7.78
C SER A 355 3.23 -5.03 7.01
N ASP A 356 3.18 -3.91 7.72
CA ASP A 356 3.16 -2.55 7.18
C ASP A 356 4.20 -1.68 7.92
N PRO A 357 5.43 -1.53 7.37
CA PRO A 357 6.49 -0.75 8.00
C PRO A 357 6.13 0.71 8.30
N ASP A 358 5.26 1.31 7.49
CA ASP A 358 4.80 2.69 7.66
C ASP A 358 3.87 2.81 8.87
N SER A 359 3.12 1.77 9.21
CA SER A 359 2.30 1.73 10.44
C SER A 359 3.11 1.58 11.74
N GLN A 360 4.43 1.35 11.64
CA GLN A 360 5.30 1.06 12.78
C GLN A 360 6.12 2.28 13.23
N GLN A 361 6.18 3.36 12.43
CA GLN A 361 6.91 4.57 12.82
C GLN A 361 6.05 5.42 13.76
N LEU A 362 6.64 5.94 14.84
CA LEU A 362 5.93 6.82 15.77
C LEU A 362 5.35 8.06 15.08
N VAL A 363 6.10 8.67 14.16
CA VAL A 363 5.63 9.83 13.38
C VAL A 363 4.40 9.51 12.53
N ASP A 364 4.29 8.28 12.00
CA ASP A 364 3.17 7.84 11.18
C ASP A 364 1.98 7.41 12.03
N ILE A 365 2.21 6.82 13.20
CA ILE A 365 1.17 6.57 14.21
C ILE A 365 0.49 7.90 14.57
N LEU A 366 1.27 8.92 14.93
CA LEU A 366 0.74 10.24 15.29
C LEU A 366 0.10 10.96 14.10
N GLY A 367 0.70 10.87 12.91
CA GLY A 367 0.15 11.46 11.69
C GLY A 367 -1.21 10.86 11.33
N SER A 368 -1.35 9.55 11.46
CA SER A 368 -2.62 8.83 11.28
C SER A 368 -3.69 9.26 12.28
N LEU A 369 -3.31 9.50 13.55
CA LEU A 369 -4.22 10.06 14.55
C LEU A 369 -4.61 11.50 14.22
N ALA A 370 -3.65 12.33 13.80
CA ALA A 370 -3.89 13.73 13.41
C ALA A 370 -4.84 13.82 12.20
N LEU A 371 -4.68 12.92 11.22
CA LEU A 371 -5.58 12.80 10.08
C LEU A 371 -7.01 12.42 10.52
N GLN A 372 -7.18 11.53 11.50
CA GLN A 372 -8.52 11.22 12.02
C GLN A 372 -9.11 12.38 12.83
N VAL A 373 -8.28 13.15 13.55
CA VAL A 373 -8.72 14.37 14.26
C VAL A 373 -9.15 15.44 13.28
N SER A 374 -8.55 15.54 12.09
CA SER A 374 -8.91 16.55 11.08
C SER A 374 -10.35 16.43 10.58
N ALA A 375 -10.90 15.21 10.56
CA ALA A 375 -12.31 14.98 10.23
C ALA A 375 -13.28 15.71 11.19
N TRP A 376 -12.85 15.98 12.42
CA TRP A 376 -13.62 16.72 13.42
C TRP A 376 -13.17 18.17 13.55
N HIS A 377 -11.89 18.44 13.32
CA HIS A 377 -11.28 19.76 13.47
C HIS A 377 -10.33 20.08 12.32
N PRO A 378 -10.86 20.47 11.14
CA PRO A 378 -10.07 20.58 9.90
C PRO A 378 -8.84 21.49 9.97
N SER A 379 -8.85 22.53 10.82
CA SER A 379 -7.69 23.43 10.95
C SER A 379 -6.43 22.80 11.55
N ILE A 380 -6.48 21.53 11.99
CA ILE A 380 -5.26 20.78 12.27
C ILE A 380 -4.40 20.64 11.00
N LEU A 381 -5.03 20.55 9.82
CA LEU A 381 -4.33 20.52 8.54
C LEU A 381 -3.76 21.89 8.19
N GLU A 382 -4.38 22.99 8.63
CA GLU A 382 -3.83 24.34 8.46
C GLU A 382 -2.55 24.51 9.28
N ASP A 383 -2.53 24.03 10.52
CA ASP A 383 -1.33 24.02 11.39
C ASP A 383 -0.18 23.18 10.79
N LEU A 384 -0.53 22.15 10.01
CA LEU A 384 0.43 21.25 9.35
C LEU A 384 0.73 21.65 7.90
N LYS A 385 0.00 22.63 7.35
CA LYS A 385 0.07 23.00 5.93
C LYS A 385 1.44 23.53 5.56
N GLU A 386 2.05 24.34 6.40
CA GLU A 386 3.40 24.86 6.14
C GLU A 386 4.44 23.75 6.07
N HIS A 387 4.31 22.71 6.91
CA HIS A 387 5.19 21.53 6.85
C HIS A 387 4.92 20.69 5.61
N PHE A 388 3.65 20.47 5.27
CA PHE A 388 3.29 19.74 4.05
C PHE A 388 3.79 20.47 2.80
N GLU A 389 3.50 21.76 2.63
CA GLU A 389 3.94 22.52 1.46
C GLU A 389 5.46 22.59 1.38
N ARG A 390 6.15 22.64 2.53
CA ARG A 390 7.61 22.54 2.58
C ARG A 390 8.11 21.17 2.10
N ASP A 391 7.49 20.09 2.54
CA ASP A 391 7.88 18.73 2.13
C ASP A 391 7.52 18.45 0.66
N ARG A 392 6.34 18.90 0.23
CA ARG A 392 5.83 18.82 -1.15
C ARG A 392 6.71 19.60 -2.12
N ALA A 393 7.01 20.86 -1.82
CA ALA A 393 7.85 21.70 -2.66
C ALA A 393 9.26 21.13 -2.81
N LYS A 394 9.77 20.42 -1.80
CA LYS A 394 11.10 19.83 -1.79
C LYS A 394 11.15 18.37 -2.26
N LYS A 395 10.00 17.77 -2.64
CA LYS A 395 9.85 16.34 -2.98
C LYS A 395 10.48 15.39 -1.94
N ARG A 396 10.48 15.79 -0.66
CA ARG A 396 11.12 15.02 0.42
C ARG A 396 10.20 13.96 0.99
N GLY A 397 10.82 12.94 1.61
CA GLY A 397 10.11 12.15 2.63
C GLY A 397 9.66 13.04 3.80
N LYS A 398 8.67 12.59 4.59
CA LYS A 398 8.11 13.35 5.72
C LYS A 398 9.21 13.84 6.67
N THR A 399 9.40 15.16 6.78
CA THR A 399 10.39 15.78 7.69
C THR A 399 9.82 16.12 9.07
N LEU A 400 8.50 15.95 9.22
CA LEU A 400 7.74 16.25 10.42
C LEU A 400 8.29 15.48 11.64
N GLN A 401 8.59 16.21 12.71
CA GLN A 401 9.13 15.62 13.93
C GLN A 401 8.00 15.18 14.87
N VAL A 402 8.27 14.15 15.69
CA VAL A 402 7.31 13.59 16.66
C VAL A 402 6.73 14.68 17.57
N TRP A 403 7.58 15.52 18.15
CA TRP A 403 7.15 16.59 19.07
C TRP A 403 6.22 17.63 18.41
N GLN A 404 6.34 17.86 17.10
CA GLN A 404 5.47 18.80 16.37
C GLN A 404 4.05 18.22 16.27
N LEU A 405 3.94 16.94 15.91
CA LEU A 405 2.66 16.24 15.91
C LEU A 405 2.06 16.13 17.31
N GLU A 406 2.86 15.88 18.34
CA GLU A 406 2.39 15.88 19.73
C GLU A 406 1.75 17.23 20.10
N GLN A 407 2.41 18.35 19.82
CA GLN A 407 1.88 19.69 20.12
C GLN A 407 0.58 19.98 19.37
N VAL A 408 0.52 19.65 18.09
CA VAL A 408 -0.66 19.84 17.25
C VAL A 408 -1.82 18.97 17.73
N LEU A 409 -1.57 17.69 18.05
CA LEU A 409 -2.57 16.81 18.63
C LEU A 409 -3.09 17.34 19.98
N VAL A 410 -2.21 17.76 20.89
CA VAL A 410 -2.61 18.35 22.18
C VAL A 410 -3.51 19.57 21.97
N LYS A 411 -3.10 20.52 21.12
CA LYS A 411 -3.87 21.73 20.80
C LYS A 411 -5.28 21.41 20.31
N HIS A 412 -5.42 20.41 19.46
CA HIS A 412 -6.70 20.07 18.82
C HIS A 412 -7.58 19.16 19.68
N ILE A 413 -7.00 18.17 20.37
CA ILE A 413 -7.73 17.22 21.23
C ILE A 413 -8.26 17.91 22.49
N ALA A 414 -7.54 18.92 23.03
CA ALA A 414 -7.97 19.66 24.21
C ALA A 414 -9.33 20.38 24.06
N ARG A 415 -9.82 20.55 22.83
CA ARG A 415 -11.12 21.19 22.54
C ARG A 415 -12.33 20.27 22.77
N PHE A 416 -12.11 18.96 22.84
CA PHE A 416 -13.19 17.99 23.05
C PHE A 416 -13.46 17.79 24.53
N SER A 417 -14.71 17.46 24.89
CA SER A 417 -15.05 17.17 26.29
C SER A 417 -14.48 15.84 26.79
N SER A 418 -14.21 14.94 25.84
CA SER A 418 -13.64 13.61 26.03
C SER A 418 -12.94 13.20 24.72
N ALA A 419 -11.86 12.45 24.81
CA ALA A 419 -11.18 11.85 23.66
C ALA A 419 -10.78 10.41 23.97
N ILE A 420 -10.90 9.53 22.99
CA ILE A 420 -10.57 8.11 23.12
C ILE A 420 -9.65 7.71 21.97
N ILE A 421 -8.43 7.29 22.29
CA ILE A 421 -7.43 6.82 21.33
C ILE A 421 -7.16 5.33 21.57
N LEU A 422 -7.15 4.54 20.49
CA LEU A 422 -6.89 3.11 20.55
C LEU A 422 -5.64 2.77 19.72
N VAL A 423 -4.69 2.01 20.24
CA VAL A 423 -3.49 1.56 19.50
C VAL A 423 -3.33 0.03 19.61
N ASP A 424 -3.35 -0.66 18.48
CA ASP A 424 -3.18 -2.13 18.43
C ASP A 424 -1.70 -2.51 18.28
N ALA A 425 -1.30 -3.58 18.96
CA ALA A 425 -0.01 -4.26 18.84
C ALA A 425 1.20 -3.32 18.99
N LEU A 426 1.23 -2.52 20.06
CA LEU A 426 2.26 -1.49 20.26
C LEU A 426 3.69 -2.05 20.20
N GLU A 427 3.90 -3.32 20.56
CA GLU A 427 5.20 -4.02 20.45
C GLU A 427 5.70 -4.21 19.01
N GLU A 428 4.82 -4.10 18.03
CA GLU A 428 5.16 -4.18 16.60
C GLU A 428 5.61 -2.81 16.06
N SER A 429 5.50 -1.72 16.84
CA SER A 429 6.14 -0.44 16.52
C SER A 429 7.67 -0.57 16.50
N LYS A 430 8.35 0.25 15.70
CA LYS A 430 9.82 0.22 15.63
C LYS A 430 10.48 0.61 16.95
N ASP A 431 9.84 1.49 17.72
CA ASP A 431 10.27 1.88 19.04
C ASP A 431 9.11 1.77 20.03
N PHE A 432 9.02 0.59 20.66
CA PHE A 432 7.99 0.30 21.66
C PHE A 432 8.03 1.26 22.85
N PHE A 433 9.22 1.59 23.36
CA PHE A 433 9.36 2.43 24.55
C PHE A 433 9.05 3.88 24.22
N GLY A 434 9.64 4.43 23.15
CA GLY A 434 9.35 5.80 22.72
C GLY A 434 7.88 6.00 22.34
N SER A 435 7.23 4.99 21.74
CA SER A 435 5.79 5.05 21.43
C SER A 435 4.92 5.04 22.69
N ALA A 436 5.25 4.21 23.69
CA ALA A 436 4.57 4.19 24.97
C ALA A 436 4.75 5.51 25.74
N ASP A 437 5.97 6.06 25.76
CA ASP A 437 6.29 7.32 26.43
C ASP A 437 5.60 8.50 25.77
N CYS A 438 5.51 8.51 24.43
CA CYS A 438 4.72 9.50 23.68
C CYS A 438 3.24 9.47 24.08
N ILE A 439 2.63 8.28 24.18
CA ILE A 439 1.24 8.13 24.62
C ILE A 439 1.07 8.72 26.03
N LEU A 440 1.99 8.43 26.96
CA LEU A 440 1.95 8.98 28.31
C LEU A 440 2.09 10.51 28.32
N ARG A 441 3.01 11.08 27.52
CA ARG A 441 3.16 12.55 27.39
C ARG A 441 1.88 13.22 26.88
N LEU A 442 1.21 12.62 25.89
CA LEU A 442 -0.08 13.12 25.42
C LEU A 442 -1.13 13.09 26.53
N MET A 443 -1.22 11.98 27.27
CA MET A 443 -2.16 11.84 28.38
C MET A 443 -1.87 12.80 29.55
N GLN A 444 -0.62 13.10 29.84
CA GLN A 444 -0.24 14.10 30.86
C GLN A 444 -0.74 15.50 30.49
N GLN A 445 -0.73 15.85 29.21
CA GLN A 445 -1.19 17.15 28.71
C GLN A 445 -2.70 17.20 28.45
N LEU A 446 -3.38 16.04 28.36
CA LEU A 446 -4.79 15.91 28.01
C LEU A 446 -5.60 15.23 29.13
N PRO A 447 -6.15 15.99 30.09
CA PRO A 447 -6.91 15.43 31.22
C PRO A 447 -8.26 14.80 30.82
N ASN A 448 -8.65 14.93 29.56
CA ASN A 448 -9.85 14.39 28.94
C ASN A 448 -9.58 13.17 28.04
N LEU A 449 -8.34 12.67 28.00
CA LEU A 449 -7.91 11.59 27.10
C LEU A 449 -7.92 10.22 27.78
N LYS A 450 -8.69 9.30 27.21
CA LYS A 450 -8.65 7.86 27.48
C LYS A 450 -7.85 7.15 26.39
N VAL A 451 -6.95 6.24 26.77
CA VAL A 451 -6.16 5.46 25.81
C VAL A 451 -6.32 3.97 26.06
N MET A 452 -6.49 3.20 24.98
CA MET A 452 -6.48 1.74 25.02
C MET A 452 -5.32 1.22 24.15
N VAL A 453 -4.49 0.34 24.72
CA VAL A 453 -3.37 -0.30 24.02
C VAL A 453 -3.54 -1.81 24.05
N THR A 454 -3.21 -2.51 22.97
CA THR A 454 -3.02 -3.97 23.00
C THR A 454 -1.55 -4.31 22.84
N SER A 455 -1.10 -5.34 23.56
CA SER A 455 0.24 -5.87 23.39
C SER A 455 0.40 -7.33 23.83
N THR A 456 1.42 -8.02 23.32
CA THR A 456 1.92 -9.28 23.89
C THR A 456 2.67 -9.11 25.19
N ARG A 457 3.15 -7.89 25.48
CA ARG A 457 3.84 -7.53 26.72
C ARG A 457 2.90 -6.75 27.64
N GLY A 458 3.12 -6.86 28.95
CA GLY A 458 2.45 -5.98 29.91
C GLY A 458 2.88 -4.52 29.75
N ALA A 459 2.26 -3.63 30.53
CA ALA A 459 2.67 -2.25 30.69
C ALA A 459 4.08 -2.21 31.35
N VAL A 460 5.13 -2.34 30.54
CA VAL A 460 6.52 -2.48 31.00
C VAL A 460 7.37 -1.24 30.75
N ALA A 461 6.86 -0.24 30.03
CA ALA A 461 7.54 1.05 29.87
C ALA A 461 7.51 1.86 31.18
N ALA A 462 8.55 2.65 31.42
CA ALA A 462 8.67 3.45 32.63
C ALA A 462 7.45 4.39 32.77
N GLY A 463 6.90 4.51 33.98
CA GLY A 463 5.73 5.37 34.24
C GLY A 463 4.37 4.79 33.80
N THR A 464 4.31 3.73 32.99
CA THR A 464 3.02 3.11 32.62
C THR A 464 2.35 2.43 33.82
N LYS A 465 3.11 1.66 34.61
CA LYS A 465 2.60 0.96 35.81
C LYS A 465 2.18 1.91 36.92
N ASP A 466 2.82 3.07 36.99
CA ASP A 466 2.56 4.08 38.00
C ASP A 466 1.43 5.04 37.57
N TRP A 467 0.82 4.81 36.40
CA TRP A 467 -0.28 5.66 35.94
C TRP A 467 -1.49 5.55 36.87
N PRO A 468 -2.04 6.67 37.39
CA PRO A 468 -3.05 6.64 38.47
C PRO A 468 -4.30 5.81 38.19
N HIS A 469 -4.67 5.65 36.91
CA HIS A 469 -5.85 4.91 36.46
C HIS A 469 -5.51 3.93 35.32
N LEU A 470 -4.57 3.04 35.59
CA LEU A 470 -4.26 1.89 34.73
C LEU A 470 -5.27 0.75 34.94
N ILE A 471 -5.82 0.23 33.85
CA ILE A 471 -6.69 -0.95 33.82
C ILE A 471 -6.00 -2.02 32.98
N GLU A 472 -5.46 -3.04 33.63
CA GLU A 472 -4.87 -4.19 32.94
C GLU A 472 -5.95 -5.24 32.66
N VAL A 473 -6.04 -5.65 31.39
CA VAL A 473 -7.01 -6.66 30.93
C VAL A 473 -6.24 -7.80 30.28
N GLU A 474 -6.35 -9.01 30.84
CA GLU A 474 -5.80 -10.20 30.21
C GLU A 474 -6.79 -10.78 29.19
N MET A 475 -6.30 -11.20 28.03
CA MET A 475 -7.11 -11.80 26.98
C MET A 475 -7.66 -13.16 27.42
N GLN A 476 -8.98 -13.34 27.33
CA GLN A 476 -9.70 -14.58 27.64
C GLN A 476 -10.37 -15.17 26.38
N PRO A 477 -9.62 -15.84 25.49
CA PRO A 477 -10.13 -16.30 24.20
C PRO A 477 -11.00 -17.57 24.27
N ASP A 478 -11.03 -18.30 25.38
CA ASP A 478 -11.48 -19.71 25.38
C ASP A 478 -12.95 -19.90 24.99
N GLU A 479 -13.84 -19.01 25.43
CA GLU A 479 -15.25 -19.06 25.05
C GLU A 479 -15.44 -18.69 23.57
N ASP A 480 -14.69 -17.70 23.10
CA ASP A 480 -14.71 -17.27 21.71
C ASP A 480 -14.14 -18.38 20.79
N ILE A 481 -13.08 -19.08 21.22
CA ILE A 481 -12.51 -20.26 20.56
C ILE A 481 -13.55 -21.38 20.50
N ARG A 482 -14.23 -21.66 21.61
CA ARG A 482 -15.28 -22.70 21.65
C ARG A 482 -16.38 -22.42 20.63
N SER A 483 -16.92 -21.20 20.64
CA SER A 483 -17.95 -20.76 19.69
C SER A 483 -17.47 -20.86 18.24
N TYR A 484 -16.23 -20.46 17.96
CA TYR A 484 -15.62 -20.56 16.64
C TYR A 484 -15.48 -22.00 16.14
N VAL A 485 -14.98 -22.91 16.99
CA VAL A 485 -14.84 -24.33 16.67
C VAL A 485 -16.20 -24.97 16.38
N GLU A 486 -17.22 -24.68 17.19
CA GLU A 486 -18.58 -25.20 17.00
C GLU A 486 -19.20 -24.76 15.67
N ALA A 487 -19.04 -23.48 15.31
CA ALA A 487 -19.51 -22.96 14.04
C ALA A 487 -18.79 -23.63 12.87
N LYS A 488 -17.45 -23.73 12.90
CA LYS A 488 -16.67 -24.39 11.84
C LYS A 488 -17.02 -25.87 11.67
N LEU A 489 -17.25 -26.61 12.76
CA LEU A 489 -17.69 -28.01 12.71
C LEU A 489 -19.08 -28.18 12.07
N SER A 490 -19.93 -27.15 12.17
CA SER A 490 -21.29 -27.15 11.63
C SER A 490 -21.36 -26.69 10.18
N ASP A 491 -20.53 -25.71 9.81
CA ASP A 491 -20.59 -25.05 8.51
C ASP A 491 -19.71 -25.74 7.45
N HIS A 492 -18.57 -26.32 7.85
CA HIS A 492 -17.63 -26.88 6.89
C HIS A 492 -18.09 -28.24 6.35
N ALA A 493 -18.22 -28.37 5.03
CA ALA A 493 -18.82 -29.54 4.37
C ALA A 493 -18.15 -30.88 4.72
N ALA A 494 -16.82 -30.90 4.90
CA ALA A 494 -16.08 -32.10 5.27
C ALA A 494 -16.33 -32.52 6.74
N LEU A 495 -16.40 -31.55 7.65
CA LEU A 495 -16.55 -31.79 9.08
C LEU A 495 -18.01 -32.05 9.47
N ARG A 496 -18.96 -31.39 8.80
CA ARG A 496 -20.41 -31.55 9.03
C ARG A 496 -20.91 -32.98 8.78
N ARG A 497 -20.25 -33.72 7.88
CA ARG A 497 -20.59 -35.13 7.55
C ARG A 497 -20.11 -36.12 8.61
N LEU A 498 -19.28 -35.70 9.57
CA LEU A 498 -18.80 -36.56 10.64
C LEU A 498 -19.90 -36.84 11.67
N SER A 499 -19.84 -38.03 12.28
CA SER A 499 -20.77 -38.41 13.35
C SER A 499 -20.70 -37.41 14.52
N SER A 500 -21.80 -37.30 15.28
CA SER A 500 -21.83 -36.46 16.48
C SER A 500 -20.69 -36.80 17.45
N GLY A 501 -20.42 -38.09 17.66
CA GLY A 501 -19.31 -38.55 18.51
C GLY A 501 -17.92 -38.13 18.00
N SER A 502 -17.70 -38.10 16.69
CA SER A 502 -16.42 -37.62 16.12
C SER A 502 -16.30 -36.10 16.24
N ARG A 503 -17.38 -35.35 16.02
CA ARG A 503 -17.38 -33.87 16.18
C ARG A 503 -17.11 -33.47 17.62
N GLU A 504 -17.66 -34.19 18.60
CA GLU A 504 -17.41 -33.93 20.02
C GLU A 504 -15.96 -34.22 20.42
N LYS A 505 -15.35 -35.26 19.84
CA LYS A 505 -13.92 -35.55 20.04
C LYS A 505 -13.03 -34.46 19.46
N ILE A 506 -13.34 -33.95 18.26
CA ILE A 506 -12.61 -32.83 17.65
C ILE A 506 -12.73 -31.59 18.55
N LYS A 507 -13.95 -31.24 18.94
CA LYS A 507 -14.24 -30.10 19.82
C LYS A 507 -13.44 -30.18 21.12
N SER A 508 -13.51 -31.32 21.82
CA SER A 508 -12.81 -31.53 23.08
C SER A 508 -11.29 -31.44 22.92
N ALA A 509 -10.74 -32.03 21.85
CA ALA A 509 -9.30 -32.00 21.58
C ALA A 509 -8.79 -30.60 21.21
N LEU A 510 -9.53 -29.84 20.41
CA LEU A 510 -9.12 -28.49 20.02
C LEU A 510 -9.20 -27.51 21.18
N ILE A 511 -10.31 -27.52 21.95
CA ILE A 511 -10.46 -26.61 23.09
C ILE A 511 -9.45 -26.95 24.19
N GLY A 512 -9.21 -28.24 24.45
CA GLY A 512 -8.28 -28.68 25.48
C GLY A 512 -6.80 -28.39 25.20
N ASN A 513 -6.42 -28.26 23.91
CA ASN A 513 -5.02 -28.04 23.50
C ASN A 513 -4.78 -26.64 22.90
N ALA A 514 -5.79 -25.77 22.84
CA ALA A 514 -5.65 -24.47 22.21
C ALA A 514 -4.62 -23.56 22.89
N ASP A 515 -4.38 -23.73 24.20
CA ASP A 515 -3.51 -22.87 25.03
C ASP A 515 -3.71 -21.38 24.74
N HIS A 516 -4.97 -20.95 24.67
CA HIS A 516 -5.38 -19.59 24.36
C HIS A 516 -4.95 -19.05 22.97
N SER A 517 -4.56 -19.91 22.03
CA SER A 517 -4.12 -19.55 20.66
C SER A 517 -5.19 -19.82 19.61
N PHE A 518 -5.84 -18.75 19.13
CA PHE A 518 -6.73 -18.81 17.97
C PHE A 518 -6.00 -19.29 16.71
N ARG A 519 -4.75 -18.84 16.51
CA ARG A 519 -3.97 -19.24 15.33
C ARG A 519 -3.73 -20.74 15.29
N TRP A 520 -3.41 -21.36 16.42
CA TRP A 520 -3.24 -22.81 16.51
C TRP A 520 -4.54 -23.54 16.15
N VAL A 521 -5.68 -23.08 16.65
CA VAL A 521 -6.99 -23.67 16.35
C VAL A 521 -7.33 -23.57 14.86
N CYS A 522 -7.12 -22.41 14.25
CA CYS A 522 -7.35 -22.21 12.82
C CYS A 522 -6.49 -23.14 11.97
N LEU A 523 -5.17 -23.17 12.23
CA LEU A 523 -4.23 -24.03 11.50
C LEU A 523 -4.56 -25.51 11.64
N THR A 524 -4.94 -25.93 12.85
CA THR A 524 -5.32 -27.32 13.13
C THR A 524 -6.63 -27.68 12.43
N LEU A 525 -7.65 -26.80 12.47
CA LEU A 525 -8.90 -27.02 11.74
C LEU A 525 -8.67 -27.12 10.22
N ASP A 526 -7.81 -26.27 9.66
CA ASP A 526 -7.47 -26.31 8.23
C ASP A 526 -6.78 -27.62 7.85
N ASP A 527 -5.88 -28.16 8.69
CA ASP A 527 -5.28 -29.49 8.50
C ASP A 527 -6.32 -30.61 8.56
N LEU A 528 -7.20 -30.60 9.57
CA LEU A 528 -8.25 -31.60 9.74
C LEU A 528 -9.23 -31.58 8.55
N CYS A 529 -9.57 -30.39 8.04
CA CYS A 529 -10.43 -30.21 6.86
C CYS A 529 -9.88 -30.83 5.58
N ARG A 530 -8.55 -30.99 5.46
CA ARG A 530 -7.89 -31.59 4.29
C ARG A 530 -7.91 -33.12 4.31
N ARG A 531 -8.17 -33.72 5.48
CA ARG A 531 -8.21 -35.18 5.62
C ARG A 531 -9.41 -35.75 4.86
N ARG A 532 -9.15 -36.78 4.05
CA ARG A 532 -10.16 -37.32 3.12
C ARG A 532 -11.22 -38.20 3.80
N THR A 533 -10.97 -38.68 5.02
CA THR A 533 -11.87 -39.58 5.75
C THR A 533 -11.97 -39.20 7.22
N GLY A 534 -13.11 -39.50 7.85
CA GLY A 534 -13.28 -39.29 9.30
C GLY A 534 -12.30 -40.07 10.16
N ASN A 535 -11.86 -41.25 9.70
CA ASN A 535 -10.80 -42.01 10.39
C ASN A 535 -9.45 -41.28 10.33
N ALA A 536 -9.09 -40.69 9.17
CA ALA A 536 -7.87 -39.89 9.06
C ALA A 536 -7.93 -38.63 9.94
N VAL A 537 -9.10 -38.00 10.07
CA VAL A 537 -9.33 -36.89 11.03
C VAL A 537 -9.08 -37.37 12.47
N LEU A 538 -9.69 -38.49 12.87
CA LEU A 538 -9.52 -39.03 14.23
C LEU A 538 -8.10 -39.53 14.52
N GLN A 539 -7.38 -39.99 13.50
CA GLN A 539 -5.97 -40.35 13.62
C GLN A 539 -5.12 -39.09 13.84
N ALA A 540 -5.33 -38.04 13.03
CA ALA A 540 -4.63 -36.76 13.17
C ALA A 540 -4.86 -36.10 14.54
N LEU A 541 -6.05 -36.26 15.14
CA LEU A 541 -6.32 -35.80 16.51
C LEU A 541 -5.42 -36.43 17.59
N LYS A 542 -4.86 -37.61 17.35
CA LYS A 542 -3.95 -38.27 18.31
C LYS A 542 -2.52 -37.72 18.24
N GLU A 543 -2.18 -37.07 17.14
CA GLU A 543 -0.85 -36.56 16.82
C GLU A 543 -0.87 -35.01 16.78
N LEU A 544 -1.76 -34.40 17.55
CA LEU A 544 -1.86 -32.94 17.58
C LEU A 544 -0.59 -32.32 18.19
N PRO A 545 -0.04 -31.28 17.55
CA PRO A 545 1.05 -30.49 18.14
C PRO A 545 0.57 -29.83 19.44
N GLN A 546 1.45 -29.79 20.45
CA GLN A 546 1.13 -29.29 21.80
C GLN A 546 1.04 -27.76 21.90
N GLY A 547 1.32 -27.04 20.82
CA GLY A 547 1.32 -25.59 20.79
C GLY A 547 1.58 -25.03 19.40
N LEU A 548 1.55 -23.70 19.28
CA LEU A 548 1.69 -23.00 18.00
C LEU A 548 3.06 -23.23 17.34
N ASN A 549 4.13 -23.30 18.14
CA ASN A 549 5.49 -23.53 17.63
C ASN A 549 5.64 -24.95 17.09
N GLU A 550 5.12 -25.95 17.80
CA GLU A 550 5.12 -27.36 17.36
C GLU A 550 4.30 -27.52 16.06
N THR A 551 3.24 -26.73 15.88
CA THR A 551 2.47 -26.68 14.63
C THR A 551 3.33 -26.17 13.47
N TYR A 552 4.07 -25.08 13.66
CA TYR A 552 4.96 -24.55 12.62
C TYR A 552 6.11 -25.52 12.30
N ALA A 553 6.74 -26.08 13.33
CA ALA A 553 7.75 -27.13 13.20
C ALA A 553 7.23 -28.32 12.38
N SER A 554 6.01 -28.79 12.65
CA SER A 554 5.40 -29.88 11.87
C SER A 554 5.04 -29.48 10.44
N MET A 555 4.71 -28.22 10.17
CA MET A 555 4.46 -27.75 8.81
C MET A 555 5.75 -27.71 8.00
N LEU A 556 6.83 -27.17 8.58
CA LEU A 556 8.15 -27.14 7.95
C LEU A 556 8.67 -28.55 7.66
N SER A 557 8.49 -29.50 8.58
CA SER A 557 8.93 -30.88 8.38
C SER A 557 8.17 -31.65 7.29
N ARG A 558 7.05 -31.13 6.80
CA ARG A 558 6.25 -31.73 5.71
C ARG A 558 6.65 -31.20 4.33
N ILE A 559 7.45 -30.13 4.28
CA ILE A 559 7.96 -29.59 3.02
C ILE A 559 8.86 -30.65 2.35
N PRO A 560 8.67 -30.96 1.06
CA PRO A 560 9.53 -31.90 0.36
C PRO A 560 11.00 -31.50 0.45
N ALA A 561 11.90 -32.50 0.50
CA ALA A 561 13.33 -32.26 0.55
C ALA A 561 13.85 -31.46 -0.67
N SER A 562 13.21 -31.58 -1.83
CA SER A 562 13.51 -30.79 -3.04
C SER A 562 13.24 -29.30 -2.85
N ASP A 563 12.22 -28.96 -2.06
CA ASP A 563 11.67 -27.61 -1.96
C ASP A 563 12.16 -26.90 -0.68
N THR A 564 12.86 -27.63 0.19
CA THR A 564 13.31 -27.16 1.51
C THR A 564 14.21 -25.92 1.41
N LYS A 565 15.09 -25.85 0.41
CA LYS A 565 15.94 -24.66 0.16
C LYS A 565 15.09 -23.44 -0.23
N ILE A 566 14.19 -23.61 -1.21
CA ILE A 566 13.29 -22.57 -1.70
C ILE A 566 12.45 -22.05 -0.52
N ALA A 567 11.86 -22.95 0.25
CA ALA A 567 11.06 -22.61 1.42
C ALA A 567 11.85 -21.79 2.45
N ARG A 568 13.10 -22.17 2.74
CA ARG A 568 13.98 -21.41 3.64
C ARG A 568 14.19 -19.99 3.14
N GLU A 569 14.53 -19.83 1.86
CA GLU A 569 14.79 -18.51 1.30
C GLU A 569 13.53 -17.64 1.28
N VAL A 570 12.40 -18.20 0.84
CA VAL A 570 11.09 -17.52 0.87
C VAL A 570 10.76 -17.00 2.27
N LEU A 571 10.93 -17.83 3.29
CA LEU A 571 10.66 -17.45 4.69
C LEU A 571 11.69 -16.44 5.23
N LEU A 572 12.96 -16.55 4.84
CA LEU A 572 14.01 -15.60 5.20
C LEU A 572 13.71 -14.20 4.63
N TRP A 573 13.48 -14.11 3.33
CA TRP A 573 13.16 -12.84 2.65
C TRP A 573 11.85 -12.24 3.19
N SER A 574 10.80 -13.05 3.36
CA SER A 574 9.52 -12.57 3.91
C SER A 574 9.63 -12.06 5.36
N SER A 575 10.65 -12.48 6.11
CA SER A 575 10.83 -12.12 7.52
C SER A 575 11.75 -10.91 7.75
N PHE A 576 12.70 -10.68 6.83
CA PHE A 576 13.81 -9.75 7.03
C PHE A 576 14.02 -8.74 5.89
N ALA A 577 13.29 -8.85 4.77
CA ALA A 577 13.31 -7.79 3.76
C ALA A 577 12.83 -6.45 4.34
N ILE A 578 13.44 -5.35 3.90
CA ILE A 578 13.14 -3.99 4.39
C ILE A 578 11.72 -3.58 4.02
N ARG A 579 11.25 -4.02 2.84
CA ARG A 579 9.86 -3.89 2.39
C ARG A 579 9.30 -5.25 1.97
N PRO A 580 7.97 -5.42 2.00
CA PRO A 580 7.32 -6.56 1.36
C PRO A 580 7.72 -6.69 -0.12
N LEU A 581 7.89 -7.93 -0.58
CA LEU A 581 8.28 -8.25 -1.96
C LEU A 581 7.06 -8.67 -2.77
N THR A 582 7.09 -8.38 -4.06
CA THR A 582 6.14 -8.98 -5.01
C THR A 582 6.41 -10.47 -5.17
N ILE A 583 5.45 -11.22 -5.71
CA ILE A 583 5.62 -12.65 -5.95
C ILE A 583 6.76 -12.96 -6.93
N THR A 584 7.01 -12.08 -7.90
CA THR A 584 8.10 -12.21 -8.87
C THR A 584 9.45 -11.85 -8.28
N GLU A 585 9.53 -10.83 -7.44
CA GLU A 585 10.74 -10.51 -6.68
C GLU A 585 11.09 -11.65 -5.72
N LEU A 586 10.11 -12.15 -4.97
CA LEU A 586 10.34 -13.19 -3.96
C LEU A 586 10.68 -14.54 -4.59
N SER A 587 10.09 -14.89 -5.74
CA SER A 587 10.40 -16.13 -6.45
C SER A 587 11.84 -16.15 -6.95
N GLU A 588 12.34 -15.02 -7.45
CA GLU A 588 13.71 -14.84 -7.88
C GLU A 588 14.69 -14.83 -6.69
N ALA A 589 14.34 -14.12 -5.61
CA ALA A 589 15.10 -14.11 -4.37
C ALA A 589 15.23 -15.51 -3.74
N ALA A 590 14.21 -16.36 -3.93
CA ALA A 590 14.13 -17.71 -3.36
C ALA A 590 15.09 -18.72 -3.99
N ILE A 591 15.50 -18.51 -5.23
CA ILE A 591 16.37 -19.42 -5.99
C ILE A 591 17.81 -18.94 -6.08
N LEU A 592 18.07 -17.68 -5.70
CA LEU A 592 19.38 -17.05 -5.78
C LEU A 592 20.41 -17.72 -4.85
N GLU A 593 21.48 -18.26 -5.43
CA GLU A 593 22.61 -18.85 -4.73
C GLU A 593 23.84 -17.91 -4.80
N LEU A 594 24.68 -17.92 -3.76
CA LEU A 594 25.81 -16.97 -3.65
C LEU A 594 26.90 -17.17 -4.72
N SER A 595 26.88 -18.30 -5.42
CA SER A 595 27.79 -18.64 -6.52
C SER A 595 27.32 -18.15 -7.89
N ASP A 596 26.10 -17.63 -8.00
CA ASP A 596 25.50 -17.28 -9.28
C ASP A 596 26.18 -16.05 -9.89
N THR A 597 26.36 -16.08 -11.21
CA THR A 597 26.88 -14.95 -12.00
C THR A 597 25.88 -14.46 -13.04
N THR A 598 24.76 -15.16 -13.21
CA THR A 598 23.65 -14.85 -14.12
C THR A 598 22.41 -15.57 -13.60
N LEU A 599 21.23 -15.11 -13.98
CA LEU A 599 19.99 -15.84 -13.78
C LEU A 599 19.25 -15.97 -15.12
N ASP A 600 19.42 -17.12 -15.76
CA ASP A 600 18.76 -17.44 -17.03
C ASP A 600 17.33 -17.97 -16.82
N GLN A 601 16.60 -18.21 -17.92
CA GLN A 601 15.23 -18.70 -17.86
C GLN A 601 15.14 -20.13 -17.29
N ASP A 602 16.18 -20.95 -17.49
CA ASP A 602 16.21 -22.35 -17.05
C ASP A 602 16.44 -22.47 -15.53
N SER A 603 17.05 -21.44 -14.93
CA SER A 603 17.26 -21.34 -13.48
C SER A 603 16.01 -20.83 -12.75
N ARG A 604 15.10 -20.12 -13.43
CA ARG A 604 13.89 -19.53 -12.83
C ARG A 604 12.81 -20.58 -12.55
N LEU A 605 12.01 -20.33 -11.53
CA LEU A 605 10.79 -21.10 -11.28
C LEU A 605 9.83 -20.93 -12.47
N HIS A 606 9.32 -22.04 -13.01
CA HIS A 606 8.36 -22.01 -14.14
C HIS A 606 7.10 -21.20 -13.82
N GLU A 607 6.62 -21.31 -12.58
CA GLU A 607 5.47 -20.58 -12.06
C GLU A 607 5.85 -19.96 -10.71
N PRO A 608 5.97 -18.62 -10.60
CA PRO A 608 6.28 -17.94 -9.34
C PRO A 608 5.32 -18.33 -8.20
N GLU A 609 4.07 -18.63 -8.52
CA GLU A 609 3.01 -19.01 -7.58
C GLU A 609 3.30 -20.28 -6.78
N VAL A 610 4.21 -21.14 -7.25
CA VAL A 610 4.59 -22.38 -6.56
C VAL A 610 5.12 -22.11 -5.15
N ILE A 611 5.72 -20.93 -4.88
CA ILE A 611 6.21 -20.57 -3.54
C ILE A 611 5.07 -20.49 -2.52
N LEU A 612 3.85 -20.13 -2.95
CA LEU A 612 2.66 -20.07 -2.10
C LEU A 612 2.18 -21.48 -1.73
N GLU A 613 2.37 -22.45 -2.63
CA GLU A 613 2.06 -23.85 -2.37
C GLU A 613 3.09 -24.49 -1.43
N ILE A 614 4.38 -24.26 -1.69
CA ILE A 614 5.50 -24.75 -0.88
C ILE A 614 5.40 -24.23 0.56
N CYS A 615 5.19 -22.92 0.74
CA CYS A 615 5.11 -22.25 2.04
C CYS A 615 3.67 -22.05 2.52
N HIS A 616 2.75 -22.91 2.10
CA HIS A 616 1.33 -22.80 2.44
C HIS A 616 1.11 -22.68 3.95
N GLY A 617 0.35 -21.65 4.37
CA GLY A 617 0.00 -21.40 5.78
C GLY A 617 1.00 -20.50 6.51
N PHE A 618 2.17 -20.26 5.91
CA PHE A 618 3.14 -19.26 6.35
C PHE A 618 3.00 -17.93 5.61
N LEU A 619 2.47 -17.95 4.39
CA LEU A 619 2.34 -16.77 3.52
C LEU A 619 0.88 -16.33 3.31
N GLU A 620 0.70 -15.04 3.09
CA GLU A 620 -0.50 -14.38 2.58
C GLU A 620 -0.13 -13.65 1.28
N TYR A 621 -0.97 -13.80 0.26
CA TYR A 621 -0.78 -13.19 -1.06
C TYR A 621 -1.90 -12.21 -1.35
N ASP A 622 -1.55 -10.95 -1.61
CA ASP A 622 -2.46 -9.92 -2.04
C ASP A 622 -2.47 -9.87 -3.59
N ALA A 623 -3.50 -10.46 -4.18
CA ALA A 623 -3.63 -10.55 -5.64
C ALA A 623 -3.83 -9.18 -6.34
N ASP A 624 -4.20 -8.12 -5.62
CA ASP A 624 -4.38 -6.79 -6.20
C ASP A 624 -3.04 -6.05 -6.31
N SER A 625 -2.14 -6.22 -5.33
CA SER A 625 -0.81 -5.60 -5.32
C SER A 625 0.33 -6.51 -5.81
N GLY A 626 0.08 -7.82 -5.91
CA GLY A 626 1.10 -8.82 -6.21
C GLY A 626 2.06 -9.09 -5.04
N ILE A 627 1.83 -8.49 -3.86
CA ILE A 627 2.71 -8.56 -2.70
C ILE A 627 2.49 -9.86 -1.92
N VAL A 628 3.59 -10.46 -1.47
CA VAL A 628 3.60 -11.62 -0.56
C VAL A 628 4.09 -11.18 0.81
N LYS A 629 3.35 -11.57 1.86
CA LYS A 629 3.66 -11.27 3.27
C LYS A 629 3.58 -12.55 4.10
N LEU A 630 4.16 -12.54 5.30
CA LEU A 630 3.87 -13.60 6.26
C LEU A 630 2.40 -13.55 6.69
N ALA A 631 1.76 -14.71 6.80
CA ALA A 631 0.34 -14.80 7.14
C ALA A 631 0.00 -14.36 8.57
N HIS A 632 1.00 -14.26 9.46
CA HIS A 632 0.83 -13.82 10.84
C HIS A 632 2.19 -13.48 11.50
N SER A 633 2.23 -12.51 12.43
CA SER A 633 3.46 -12.10 13.13
C SER A 633 4.10 -13.25 13.92
N SER A 634 3.30 -14.15 14.48
CA SER A 634 3.78 -15.36 15.16
C SER A 634 4.66 -16.28 14.28
N VAL A 635 4.55 -16.22 12.95
CA VAL A 635 5.46 -16.94 12.04
C VAL A 635 6.86 -16.32 12.13
N ARG A 636 6.94 -14.99 12.10
CA ARG A 636 8.21 -14.25 12.24
C ARG A 636 8.84 -14.50 13.61
N ASP A 637 8.05 -14.47 14.67
CA ASP A 637 8.50 -14.74 16.04
C ASP A 637 9.09 -16.16 16.16
N PHE A 638 8.40 -17.14 15.57
CA PHE A 638 8.87 -18.52 15.51
C PHE A 638 10.21 -18.63 14.77
N LEU A 639 10.34 -18.03 13.59
CA LEU A 639 11.59 -18.06 12.80
C LEU A 639 12.75 -17.31 13.47
N LYS A 640 12.47 -16.30 14.30
CA LYS A 640 13.48 -15.55 15.07
C LYS A 640 13.95 -16.28 16.34
N SER A 641 13.06 -17.03 17.00
CA SER A 641 13.30 -17.57 18.35
C SER A 641 14.09 -18.90 18.39
N GLU A 642 14.44 -19.50 17.25
CA GLU A 642 14.78 -20.94 17.17
C GLU A 642 16.23 -21.33 16.87
N TYR A 643 17.21 -20.45 17.08
CA TYR A 643 18.62 -20.78 16.81
C TYR A 643 19.23 -21.88 17.71
N GLU A 644 18.55 -22.35 18.77
CA GLU A 644 19.10 -23.32 19.74
C GLU A 644 18.48 -24.74 19.70
N ARG A 645 17.64 -25.07 18.70
CA ARG A 645 16.98 -26.39 18.65
C ARG A 645 17.81 -27.44 17.90
N SER A 646 17.85 -28.65 18.46
CA SER A 646 18.66 -29.81 18.00
C SER A 646 17.94 -30.75 17.02
N ASP A 647 16.78 -30.35 16.48
CA ASP A 647 15.79 -31.20 15.80
C ASP A 647 15.67 -30.95 14.27
N GLY A 648 16.63 -30.26 13.65
CA GLY A 648 16.70 -30.07 12.19
C GLY A 648 15.88 -28.89 11.64
N ASN A 649 14.96 -28.32 12.42
CA ASN A 649 14.17 -27.14 12.06
C ASN A 649 14.93 -25.81 12.23
N SER A 650 16.07 -25.82 12.94
CA SER A 650 16.99 -24.68 13.02
C SER A 650 17.49 -24.20 11.64
N PHE A 651 17.34 -25.01 10.60
CA PHE A 651 17.62 -24.63 9.21
C PHE A 651 16.76 -23.45 8.71
N PHE A 652 15.52 -23.31 9.17
CA PHE A 652 14.60 -22.27 8.69
C PHE A 652 14.71 -20.97 9.49
N GLY A 653 15.17 -21.04 10.74
CA GLY A 653 15.31 -19.87 11.61
C GLY A 653 16.60 -19.10 11.33
N SER A 654 16.58 -17.79 11.60
CA SER A 654 17.77 -16.95 11.51
C SER A 654 17.73 -15.82 12.54
N LYS A 655 18.89 -15.49 13.12
CA LYS A 655 19.04 -14.27 13.92
C LYS A 655 19.05 -13.06 13.00
N GLU A 656 18.61 -11.92 13.49
CA GLU A 656 18.48 -10.71 12.70
C GLU A 656 19.82 -10.26 12.08
N ASP A 657 20.91 -10.37 12.81
CA ASP A 657 22.26 -10.04 12.32
C ASP A 657 22.73 -11.01 11.22
N LEU A 658 22.43 -12.30 11.33
CA LEU A 658 22.78 -13.32 10.33
C LEU A 658 21.91 -13.18 9.08
N ALA A 659 20.61 -12.93 9.25
CA ALA A 659 19.68 -12.73 8.15
C ALA A 659 20.05 -11.49 7.32
N ASN A 660 20.29 -10.34 7.96
CA ASN A 660 20.68 -9.12 7.26
C ASN A 660 22.01 -9.31 6.49
N ARG A 661 23.00 -9.97 7.09
CA ARG A 661 24.24 -10.31 6.38
C ARG A 661 24.00 -11.18 5.14
N SER A 662 23.14 -12.20 5.26
CA SER A 662 22.79 -13.07 4.14
C SER A 662 22.06 -12.31 3.03
N LEU A 663 21.10 -11.43 3.38
CA LEU A 663 20.38 -10.59 2.41
C LEU A 663 21.34 -9.62 1.71
N MET A 664 22.26 -8.97 2.45
CA MET A 664 23.30 -8.12 1.87
C MET A 664 24.16 -8.88 0.85
N GLN A 665 24.63 -10.08 1.21
CA GLN A 665 25.44 -10.91 0.31
C GLN A 665 24.67 -11.26 -0.96
N LYS A 666 23.40 -11.69 -0.83
CA LYS A 666 22.54 -12.02 -1.97
C LYS A 666 22.27 -10.81 -2.85
N CYS A 667 21.96 -9.64 -2.28
CA CYS A 667 21.79 -8.42 -3.06
C CYS A 667 23.06 -8.05 -3.82
N LEU A 668 24.24 -8.13 -3.19
CA LEU A 668 25.52 -7.87 -3.86
C LEU A 668 25.83 -8.90 -4.94
N THR A 669 25.57 -10.19 -4.72
CA THR A 669 25.70 -11.23 -5.75
C THR A 669 24.83 -10.91 -6.96
N TYR A 670 23.58 -10.53 -6.73
CA TYR A 670 22.63 -10.16 -7.79
C TYR A 670 23.11 -8.94 -8.59
N LEU A 671 23.53 -7.86 -7.90
CA LEU A 671 24.08 -6.66 -8.56
C LEU A 671 25.39 -6.95 -9.32
N MET A 672 26.10 -8.02 -8.96
CA MET A 672 27.34 -8.47 -9.58
C MET A 672 27.14 -9.44 -10.75
N PHE A 673 25.91 -9.66 -11.24
CA PHE A 673 25.67 -10.49 -12.42
C PHE A 673 26.38 -9.97 -13.68
N ASP A 674 26.78 -10.89 -14.55
CA ASP A 674 27.47 -10.58 -15.81
C ASP A 674 26.59 -9.73 -16.74
N ASP A 675 25.27 -9.83 -16.63
CA ASP A 675 24.28 -9.01 -17.34
C ASP A 675 24.40 -7.50 -17.07
N PHE A 676 24.96 -7.12 -15.91
CA PHE A 676 25.14 -5.72 -15.51
C PHE A 676 26.57 -5.21 -15.69
N LYS A 677 27.47 -6.05 -16.20
CA LYS A 677 28.91 -5.76 -16.33
C LYS A 677 29.23 -4.68 -17.36
N SER A 678 28.32 -4.41 -18.30
CA SER A 678 28.43 -3.31 -19.27
C SER A 678 28.33 -1.93 -18.62
N GLY A 679 27.80 -1.85 -17.40
CA GLY A 679 27.67 -0.61 -16.66
C GLY A 679 26.41 0.18 -16.99
N VAL A 680 26.51 1.52 -16.97
CA VAL A 680 25.38 2.43 -17.23
C VAL A 680 24.69 2.05 -18.55
N ALA A 681 23.36 2.01 -18.55
CA ALA A 681 22.58 1.70 -19.74
C ALA A 681 22.74 2.81 -20.79
N ASP A 682 22.73 2.43 -22.08
CA ASP A 682 22.89 3.39 -23.18
C ASP A 682 21.69 4.34 -23.28
N ASN A 683 20.52 3.92 -22.77
CA ASN A 683 19.29 4.69 -22.77
C ASN A 683 18.25 4.13 -21.78
N VAL A 684 17.19 4.93 -21.54
CA VAL A 684 16.06 4.59 -20.67
C VAL A 684 15.38 3.26 -21.04
N PHE A 685 15.34 2.90 -22.34
CA PHE A 685 14.72 1.65 -22.77
C PHE A 685 15.54 0.42 -22.33
N GLU A 686 16.86 0.49 -22.43
CA GLU A 686 17.73 -0.59 -21.93
C GLU A 686 17.61 -0.74 -20.41
N LEU A 687 17.60 0.35 -19.63
CA LEU A 687 17.41 0.26 -18.18
C LEU A 687 16.05 -0.35 -17.82
N ASN A 688 14.97 0.10 -18.48
CA ASN A 688 13.64 -0.48 -18.28
C ASN A 688 13.59 -1.96 -18.67
N SER A 689 14.33 -2.36 -19.72
CA SER A 689 14.46 -3.76 -20.09
C SER A 689 15.20 -4.57 -19.01
N ARG A 690 16.26 -4.03 -18.40
CA ARG A 690 16.93 -4.67 -17.25
C ARG A 690 15.96 -4.87 -16.10
N ARG A 691 15.20 -3.84 -15.70
CA ARG A 691 14.19 -3.96 -14.62
C ARG A 691 13.11 -4.99 -14.90
N GLN A 692 12.64 -5.09 -16.15
CA GLN A 692 11.64 -6.09 -16.54
C GLN A 692 12.19 -7.52 -16.52
N ASN A 693 13.44 -7.71 -16.94
CA ASN A 693 14.09 -9.03 -16.99
C ASN A 693 14.63 -9.49 -15.62
N PHE A 694 14.90 -8.55 -14.72
CA PHE A 694 15.46 -8.77 -13.39
C PHE A 694 14.55 -8.16 -12.31
N PRO A 695 13.38 -8.78 -12.01
CA PRO A 695 12.43 -8.29 -11.02
C PRO A 695 13.02 -7.88 -9.67
N LEU A 696 14.03 -8.59 -9.15
CA LEU A 696 14.65 -8.26 -7.86
C LEU A 696 15.59 -7.05 -7.92
N LEU A 697 15.92 -6.53 -9.12
CA LEU A 697 16.93 -5.48 -9.33
C LEU A 697 16.65 -4.23 -8.50
N ASP A 698 15.42 -3.69 -8.55
CA ASP A 698 15.07 -2.46 -7.84
C ASP A 698 15.19 -2.62 -6.32
N TYR A 699 14.78 -3.78 -5.78
CA TYR A 699 14.99 -4.07 -4.37
C TYR A 699 16.49 -4.12 -4.05
N THR A 700 17.27 -4.90 -4.81
CA THR A 700 18.70 -5.03 -4.51
C THR A 700 19.41 -3.70 -4.60
N ALA A 701 19.13 -2.87 -5.61
CA ALA A 701 19.77 -1.58 -5.81
C ALA A 701 19.50 -0.60 -4.67
N GLN A 702 18.26 -0.53 -4.18
CA GLN A 702 17.85 0.47 -3.19
C GLN A 702 18.15 0.04 -1.74
N TYR A 703 18.09 -1.25 -1.43
CA TYR A 703 18.03 -1.72 -0.03
C TYR A 703 19.26 -2.51 0.44
N TRP A 704 20.18 -2.93 -0.45
CA TRP A 704 21.34 -3.77 -0.06
C TRP A 704 22.20 -3.12 1.03
N GLY A 705 22.42 -1.80 0.94
CA GLY A 705 23.25 -1.07 1.89
C GLY A 705 22.59 -0.87 3.26
N LEU A 706 21.26 -0.98 3.35
CA LEU A 706 20.55 -0.90 4.62
C LEU A 706 20.73 -2.18 5.46
N HIS A 707 20.90 -3.33 4.79
CA HIS A 707 21.27 -4.60 5.41
C HIS A 707 22.72 -4.60 5.93
N ALA A 708 23.56 -3.64 5.52
CA ALA A 708 24.98 -3.59 5.87
C ALA A 708 25.27 -3.16 7.31
N SER A 709 24.26 -2.72 8.06
CA SER A 709 24.42 -2.34 9.49
C SER A 709 24.98 -3.48 10.36
N PHE A 710 24.85 -4.73 9.92
CA PHE A 710 25.37 -5.93 10.58
C PHE A 710 26.58 -6.56 9.86
N ALA A 711 27.15 -5.88 8.86
CA ALA A 711 28.23 -6.42 8.03
C ALA A 711 29.50 -6.66 8.85
N THR A 712 30.15 -7.80 8.61
CA THR A 712 31.50 -8.09 9.12
C THR A 712 32.55 -7.81 8.05
N GLU A 713 33.82 -8.14 8.35
CA GLU A 713 34.90 -8.01 7.38
C GLU A 713 34.66 -8.81 6.09
N ASN A 714 33.98 -9.96 6.15
CA ASN A 714 33.67 -10.77 4.97
C ASN A 714 32.71 -10.08 4.02
N GLU A 715 31.59 -9.57 4.54
CA GLU A 715 30.64 -8.78 3.74
C GLU A 715 31.28 -7.50 3.23
N GLY A 716 32.19 -6.90 4.01
CA GLY A 716 32.99 -5.76 3.58
C GLY A 716 33.85 -6.07 2.36
N ARG A 717 34.53 -7.23 2.30
CA ARG A 717 35.31 -7.64 1.12
C ARG A 717 34.43 -7.85 -0.12
N LEU A 718 33.21 -8.34 0.05
CA LEU A 718 32.26 -8.48 -1.06
C LEU A 718 31.81 -7.12 -1.59
N ALA A 719 31.45 -6.20 -0.70
CA ALA A 719 31.10 -4.82 -1.08
C ALA A 719 32.29 -4.12 -1.76
N GLU A 720 33.51 -4.33 -1.27
CA GLU A 720 34.73 -3.81 -1.90
C GLU A 720 34.93 -4.37 -3.31
N LYS A 721 34.74 -5.69 -3.50
CA LYS A 721 34.81 -6.32 -4.83
C LYS A 721 33.78 -5.69 -5.77
N PHE A 722 32.55 -5.48 -5.31
CA PHE A 722 31.51 -4.78 -6.05
C PHE A 722 31.94 -3.35 -6.42
N PHE A 723 32.41 -2.55 -5.46
CA PHE A 723 32.89 -1.19 -5.69
C PHE A 723 34.08 -1.12 -6.66
N SER A 724 34.95 -2.13 -6.68
CA SER A 724 36.10 -2.19 -7.58
C SER A 724 35.70 -2.29 -9.06
N THR A 725 34.47 -2.73 -9.35
CA THR A 725 33.95 -2.81 -10.73
C THR A 725 33.82 -1.45 -11.40
N ARG A 726 33.84 -0.35 -10.64
CA ARG A 726 33.92 1.04 -11.15
C ARG A 726 35.07 1.24 -12.14
N ALA A 727 36.17 0.50 -12.00
CA ALA A 727 37.32 0.58 -12.91
C ALA A 727 37.07 -0.05 -14.30
N LEU A 728 35.95 -0.74 -14.50
CA LEU A 728 35.57 -1.34 -15.78
C LEU A 728 34.91 -0.31 -16.72
N PRO A 729 34.86 -0.58 -18.04
CA PRO A 729 34.12 0.26 -18.98
C PRO A 729 32.67 0.48 -18.53
N GLY A 730 32.15 1.71 -18.73
CA GLY A 730 30.80 2.07 -18.28
C GLY A 730 30.61 2.09 -16.75
N GLY A 731 31.68 1.97 -15.97
CA GLY A 731 31.63 1.83 -14.51
C GLY A 731 31.33 0.40 -14.03
N GLY A 732 31.25 -0.59 -14.93
CA GLY A 732 30.93 -1.98 -14.59
C GLY A 732 29.64 -2.13 -13.79
N ASN A 733 29.53 -3.20 -13.01
CA ASN A 733 28.36 -3.44 -12.14
C ASN A 733 28.04 -2.25 -11.21
N TYR A 734 29.06 -1.54 -10.72
CA TYR A 734 28.89 -0.32 -9.95
C TYR A 734 28.14 0.75 -10.75
N GLY A 735 28.55 1.02 -11.99
CA GLY A 735 27.87 1.96 -12.88
C GLY A 735 26.42 1.57 -13.13
N ALA A 736 26.13 0.28 -13.39
CA ALA A 736 24.77 -0.22 -13.57
C ALA A 736 23.89 -0.06 -12.32
N TRP A 737 24.46 -0.28 -11.13
CA TRP A 737 23.76 -0.06 -9.86
C TRP A 737 23.43 1.42 -9.66
N VAL A 738 24.38 2.31 -9.89
CA VAL A 738 24.16 3.74 -9.71
C VAL A 738 23.14 4.28 -10.73
N ASP A 739 23.14 3.76 -11.96
CA ASP A 739 22.11 4.04 -12.97
C ASP A 739 20.69 3.66 -12.49
N CYS A 740 20.55 2.54 -11.76
CA CYS A 740 19.28 2.13 -11.14
C CYS A 740 18.80 3.09 -10.04
N LEU A 741 19.70 3.81 -9.37
CA LEU A 741 19.37 4.71 -8.25
C LEU A 741 18.83 6.08 -8.69
N TYR A 742 19.24 6.58 -9.86
CA TYR A 742 19.04 8.00 -10.24
C TYR A 742 18.15 8.24 -11.47
N HIS A 743 17.46 7.21 -11.97
CA HIS A 743 16.79 7.15 -13.29
C HIS A 743 15.92 8.35 -13.74
N ASN A 744 15.39 9.17 -12.84
CA ASN A 744 14.39 10.20 -13.17
C ASN A 744 14.97 11.54 -13.67
N ASP A 745 16.29 11.68 -13.76
CA ASP A 745 16.94 12.89 -14.28
C ASP A 745 18.20 12.58 -15.10
N MET A 746 18.00 12.17 -16.35
CA MET A 746 19.09 11.78 -17.26
C MET A 746 20.09 12.92 -17.54
N GLU A 747 19.73 14.19 -17.37
CA GLU A 747 20.67 15.31 -17.54
C GLU A 747 21.65 15.44 -16.36
N SER A 748 21.23 15.16 -15.12
CA SER A 748 22.12 15.17 -13.94
C SER A 748 22.95 13.90 -13.79
N LEU A 749 22.46 12.73 -14.24
CA LEU A 749 23.20 11.46 -14.21
C LEU A 749 24.58 11.55 -14.90
N TYR A 750 24.67 12.17 -16.08
CA TYR A 750 25.93 12.27 -16.82
C TYR A 750 26.97 13.20 -16.16
N HIS A 751 26.58 13.99 -15.16
CA HIS A 751 27.48 14.93 -14.47
C HIS A 751 28.01 14.39 -13.14
N TYR A 752 27.22 13.66 -12.34
CA TYR A 752 27.61 13.27 -10.97
C TYR A 752 28.12 11.82 -10.81
N LEU A 753 27.69 10.90 -11.68
CA LEU A 753 28.03 9.47 -11.58
C LEU A 753 29.52 9.11 -11.77
N PRO A 754 30.25 9.70 -12.73
CA PRO A 754 31.65 9.35 -12.95
C PRO A 754 32.52 9.64 -11.72
N ASP A 755 32.09 10.57 -10.86
CA ASP A 755 32.91 11.18 -9.82
C ASP A 755 32.59 10.74 -8.38
N THR A 756 31.48 10.03 -8.15
CA THR A 756 31.13 9.53 -6.81
C THR A 756 31.99 8.32 -6.45
N GLU A 757 32.89 8.51 -5.47
CA GLU A 757 33.80 7.45 -5.02
C GLU A 757 33.12 6.42 -4.10
N PRO A 758 33.58 5.15 -4.11
CA PRO A 758 33.12 4.12 -3.18
C PRO A 758 33.15 4.51 -1.70
N LEU A 759 34.08 5.40 -1.31
CA LEU A 759 34.19 5.89 0.06
C LEU A 759 32.89 6.57 0.52
N TYR A 760 32.26 7.35 -0.36
CA TYR A 760 30.99 8.04 -0.07
C TYR A 760 29.89 7.03 0.30
N PHE A 761 29.67 6.00 -0.52
CA PHE A 761 28.63 5.01 -0.27
C PHE A 761 28.96 4.11 0.92
N ALA A 762 30.22 3.70 1.07
CA ALA A 762 30.67 2.95 2.24
C ALA A 762 30.44 3.75 3.54
N ALA A 763 30.65 5.06 3.50
CA ALA A 763 30.41 5.94 4.63
C ALA A 763 28.91 6.12 4.91
N SER A 764 28.11 6.38 3.87
CA SER A 764 26.65 6.52 3.92
C SER A 764 25.96 5.30 4.55
N PHE A 765 26.38 4.10 4.16
CA PHE A 765 25.82 2.84 4.67
C PHE A 765 26.43 2.39 6.02
N GLY A 766 27.43 3.08 6.55
CA GLY A 766 28.03 2.73 7.84
C GLY A 766 28.98 1.52 7.78
N MET A 767 29.58 1.23 6.62
CA MET A 767 30.43 0.04 6.42
C MET A 767 31.85 0.26 6.94
N ALA A 768 32.02 0.35 8.26
CA ALA A 768 33.32 0.60 8.89
C ALA A 768 34.46 -0.32 8.39
N PRO A 769 34.28 -1.65 8.18
CA PRO A 769 35.33 -2.50 7.62
C PRO A 769 35.76 -2.09 6.20
N VAL A 770 34.82 -1.68 5.35
CA VAL A 770 35.11 -1.23 3.98
C VAL A 770 35.84 0.10 4.00
N VAL A 771 35.38 1.05 4.82
CA VAL A 771 36.02 2.36 4.99
C VAL A 771 37.48 2.19 5.43
N ARG A 772 37.75 1.39 6.48
CA ARG A 772 39.13 1.11 6.93
C ARG A 772 39.97 0.49 5.82
N HIS A 773 39.42 -0.44 5.05
CA HIS A 773 40.15 -1.08 3.97
C HIS A 773 40.48 -0.09 2.83
N LEU A 774 39.51 0.70 2.37
CA LEU A 774 39.70 1.72 1.34
C LEU A 774 40.81 2.70 1.72
N LEU A 775 40.84 3.15 2.98
CA LEU A 775 41.86 4.06 3.51
C LEU A 775 43.24 3.41 3.67
N SER A 776 43.32 2.07 3.74
CA SER A 776 44.58 1.32 3.86
C SER A 776 45.27 1.03 2.52
N LYS A 777 44.64 1.37 1.39
CA LYS A 777 45.20 1.13 0.04
C LYS A 777 46.45 1.98 -0.18
N SER A 778 47.33 1.52 -1.08
CA SER A 778 48.57 2.24 -1.44
C SER A 778 48.31 3.66 -1.96
N THR A 779 47.15 3.85 -2.57
CA THR A 779 46.61 5.14 -2.97
C THR A 779 45.24 5.27 -2.30
N PRO A 780 45.17 5.88 -1.10
CA PRO A 780 43.88 6.07 -0.44
C PRO A 780 42.99 7.01 -1.25
N PRO A 781 41.65 6.85 -1.17
CA PRO A 781 40.70 7.79 -1.75
C PRO A 781 40.87 9.19 -1.17
N ASP A 782 40.48 10.20 -1.93
CA ASP A 782 40.47 11.59 -1.45
C ASP A 782 39.29 11.76 -0.49
N LEU A 783 39.59 12.11 0.77
CA LEU A 783 38.58 12.25 1.83
C LEU A 783 37.60 13.39 1.57
N GLU A 784 38.05 14.40 0.82
CA GLU A 784 37.28 15.59 0.48
C GLU A 784 36.63 15.46 -0.91
N ARG A 785 36.76 14.30 -1.56
CA ARG A 785 36.05 14.03 -2.81
C ARG A 785 34.55 14.04 -2.55
N MET A 786 33.88 15.00 -3.17
CA MET A 786 32.43 15.12 -3.14
C MET A 786 31.79 14.02 -4.00
N GLY A 787 30.65 13.52 -3.52
CA GLY A 787 29.91 12.47 -4.21
C GLY A 787 28.43 12.46 -3.83
N GLY A 788 27.68 11.62 -4.53
CA GLY A 788 26.22 11.58 -4.42
C GLY A 788 25.56 12.81 -5.03
N ARG A 789 24.23 12.90 -4.90
CA ARG A 789 23.42 13.95 -5.51
C ARG A 789 23.67 15.36 -4.95
N PHE A 790 24.15 15.46 -3.72
CA PHE A 790 24.37 16.73 -3.03
C PHE A 790 25.84 17.17 -2.99
N GLY A 791 26.73 16.51 -3.74
CA GLY A 791 28.15 16.84 -3.72
C GLY A 791 28.74 16.87 -2.31
N SER A 792 28.46 15.86 -1.49
CA SER A 792 28.91 15.82 -0.09
C SER A 792 30.14 14.93 0.08
N THR A 793 31.00 15.26 1.05
CA THR A 793 32.13 14.43 1.44
C THR A 793 31.66 13.18 2.21
N ALA A 794 32.56 12.19 2.32
CA ALA A 794 32.28 10.98 3.08
C ALA A 794 31.98 11.27 4.56
N LEU A 795 32.61 12.30 5.15
CA LEU A 795 32.37 12.68 6.53
C LEU A 795 31.01 13.35 6.71
N GLN A 796 30.60 14.23 5.79
CA GLN A 796 29.29 14.88 5.83
C GLN A 796 28.14 13.86 5.76
N VAL A 797 28.18 12.92 4.80
CA VAL A 797 27.13 11.91 4.68
C VAL A 797 27.10 10.94 5.88
N ALA A 798 28.25 10.63 6.48
CA ALA A 798 28.32 9.86 7.71
C ALA A 798 27.67 10.59 8.89
N CYS A 799 27.89 11.91 8.99
CA CYS A 799 27.27 12.76 10.02
C CYS A 799 25.76 12.87 9.82
N PHE A 800 25.32 13.10 8.58
CA PHE A 800 23.90 13.16 8.23
C PHE A 800 23.17 11.85 8.59
N ARG A 801 23.77 10.69 8.26
CA ARG A 801 23.17 9.36 8.48
C ARG A 801 23.50 8.70 9.83
N ALA A 802 24.00 9.45 10.81
CA ALA A 802 24.31 8.95 12.16
C ALA A 802 25.37 7.82 12.22
N ARG A 803 26.31 7.77 11.27
CA ARG A 803 27.31 6.70 11.19
C ARG A 803 28.53 7.01 12.06
N LYS A 804 28.32 7.02 13.37
CA LYS A 804 29.35 7.42 14.37
C LYS A 804 30.69 6.72 14.17
N GLU A 805 30.73 5.39 14.11
CA GLU A 805 32.01 4.65 13.95
C GLU A 805 32.73 5.05 12.65
N VAL A 806 31.99 5.19 11.54
CA VAL A 806 32.56 5.63 10.26
C VAL A 806 33.08 7.07 10.36
N ALA A 807 32.33 7.98 10.96
CA ALA A 807 32.76 9.36 11.13
C ALA A 807 34.03 9.44 11.99
N GLU A 808 34.13 8.64 13.05
CA GLU A 808 35.34 8.53 13.87
C GLU A 808 36.55 8.04 13.04
N ILE A 809 36.35 7.05 12.16
CA ILE A 809 37.39 6.52 11.25
C ILE A 809 37.87 7.60 10.26
N LEU A 810 36.93 8.30 9.62
CA LEU A 810 37.23 9.34 8.62
C LEU A 810 37.98 10.52 9.24
N VAL A 811 37.54 10.97 10.43
CA VAL A 811 38.23 12.01 11.20
C VAL A 811 39.64 11.56 11.60
N ALA A 812 39.80 10.32 12.06
CA ALA A 812 41.12 9.79 12.39
C ALA A 812 42.06 9.68 11.16
N ALA A 813 41.48 9.56 9.96
CA ALA A 813 42.21 9.57 8.70
C ALA A 813 42.55 10.98 8.20
N GLY A 814 42.04 12.03 8.86
CA GLY A 814 42.33 13.43 8.54
C GLY A 814 41.27 14.13 7.69
N ALA A 815 40.03 13.62 7.64
CA ALA A 815 38.93 14.30 6.95
C ALA A 815 38.67 15.68 7.57
N ASP A 816 38.44 16.68 6.73
CA ASP A 816 38.19 18.05 7.18
C ASP A 816 36.78 18.20 7.75
N PHE A 817 36.69 18.86 8.91
CA PHE A 817 35.40 19.19 9.52
C PHE A 817 34.69 20.31 8.77
N TRP A 818 35.46 21.16 8.10
CA TRP A 818 35.03 22.42 7.50
C TRP A 818 34.86 22.34 5.98
N SER A 819 34.91 21.14 5.41
CA SER A 819 34.55 20.95 4.01
C SER A 819 33.08 21.38 3.82
N ASP A 820 32.84 22.31 2.91
CA ASP A 820 31.51 22.75 2.51
C ASP A 820 30.93 21.73 1.51
N ASP A 821 29.64 21.41 1.58
CA ASP A 821 28.91 20.68 0.55
C ASP A 821 28.43 21.61 -0.56
N GLU A 822 28.31 21.06 -1.77
CA GLU A 822 27.89 21.80 -2.95
C GLU A 822 26.46 22.36 -2.78
N GLY A 823 26.34 23.70 -2.70
CA GLY A 823 25.07 24.43 -2.59
C GLY A 823 24.72 24.98 -1.19
N SER A 824 25.46 24.59 -0.16
CA SER A 824 25.04 24.59 1.26
C SER A 824 25.90 25.44 2.17
N ASP A 825 27.19 25.43 1.89
CA ASP A 825 28.24 26.04 2.71
C ASP A 825 28.15 25.62 4.20
N GLN A 826 27.74 24.37 4.48
CA GLN A 826 27.63 23.84 5.85
C GLN A 826 28.68 22.75 6.16
N PRO A 827 29.35 22.83 7.32
CA PRO A 827 30.32 21.83 7.74
C PRO A 827 29.65 20.51 8.19
N ALA A 828 30.40 19.40 8.20
CA ALA A 828 29.88 18.09 8.58
C ALA A 828 29.23 18.05 10.00
N CYS A 829 29.75 18.86 10.93
CA CYS A 829 29.22 18.96 12.28
C CYS A 829 27.82 19.61 12.35
N PHE A 830 27.49 20.49 11.39
CA PHE A 830 26.15 21.08 11.29
C PHE A 830 25.10 20.01 11.06
N TRP A 831 25.37 19.07 10.14
CA TRP A 831 24.49 17.95 9.84
C TRP A 831 24.30 17.01 11.03
N ALA A 832 25.36 16.75 11.81
CA ALA A 832 25.23 15.97 13.04
C ALA A 832 24.33 16.66 14.07
N PHE A 833 24.46 17.98 14.22
CA PHE A 833 23.68 18.77 15.17
C PHE A 833 22.21 18.88 14.78
N VAL A 834 21.91 19.25 13.54
CA VAL A 834 20.52 19.45 13.05
C VAL A 834 19.71 18.16 13.15
N ASN A 835 20.35 17.00 12.94
CA ASN A 835 19.71 15.69 13.04
C ASN A 835 19.73 15.09 14.47
N GLY A 836 20.23 15.82 15.47
CA GLY A 836 20.19 15.40 16.87
C GLY A 836 21.21 14.32 17.26
N TRP A 837 22.29 14.15 16.50
CA TRP A 837 23.35 13.16 16.77
C TRP A 837 24.37 13.67 17.79
N PHE A 838 23.91 14.00 19.00
CA PHE A 838 24.71 14.70 20.02
C PHE A 838 25.98 13.94 20.46
N ASP A 839 25.92 12.61 20.52
CA ASP A 839 27.09 11.74 20.74
C ASP A 839 28.24 12.01 19.75
N LEU A 840 27.88 12.25 18.49
CA LEU A 840 28.83 12.55 17.42
C LEU A 840 29.28 14.01 17.50
N VAL A 841 28.35 14.94 17.78
CA VAL A 841 28.68 16.37 18.00
C VAL A 841 29.68 16.53 19.14
N GLU A 842 29.49 15.84 20.28
CA GLU A 842 30.42 15.88 21.42
C GLU A 842 31.80 15.35 21.02
N TYR A 843 31.84 14.23 20.30
CA TYR A 843 33.09 13.68 19.79
C TYR A 843 33.84 14.69 18.92
N MET A 844 33.14 15.38 18.02
CA MET A 844 33.71 16.40 17.13
C MET A 844 34.19 17.64 17.92
N VAL A 845 33.36 18.17 18.83
CA VAL A 845 33.70 19.33 19.69
C VAL A 845 34.91 19.02 20.58
N ARG A 846 35.04 17.79 21.10
CA ARG A 846 36.20 17.38 21.90
C ARG A 846 37.50 17.42 21.10
N LEU A 847 37.44 17.09 19.81
CA LEU A 847 38.60 17.15 18.91
C LEU A 847 38.87 18.56 18.40
N ARG A 848 37.82 19.36 18.22
CA ARG A 848 37.84 20.72 17.68
C ARG A 848 36.90 21.63 18.50
N PRO A 849 37.39 22.24 19.60
CA PRO A 849 36.55 23.05 20.49
C PRO A 849 35.90 24.26 19.81
N ASP A 850 36.47 24.73 18.72
CA ASP A 850 35.96 25.81 17.87
C ASP A 850 34.63 25.46 17.17
N ILE A 851 34.31 24.17 17.00
CA ILE A 851 32.99 23.72 16.50
C ILE A 851 31.85 24.19 17.41
N ALA A 852 32.07 24.24 18.74
CA ALA A 852 31.04 24.70 19.67
C ALA A 852 30.63 26.16 19.42
N ALA A 853 31.60 27.01 19.05
CA ALA A 853 31.34 28.40 18.71
C ALA A 853 30.57 28.53 17.39
N VAL A 854 30.89 27.70 16.38
CA VAL A 854 30.21 27.69 15.07
C VAL A 854 28.77 27.21 15.19
N LEU A 855 28.51 26.20 16.01
CA LEU A 855 27.16 25.69 16.28
C LEU A 855 26.38 26.55 17.29
N SER A 856 26.98 27.64 17.81
CA SER A 856 26.40 28.49 18.86
C SER A 856 25.97 27.72 20.13
N LEU A 857 26.71 26.66 20.49
CA LEU A 857 26.39 25.79 21.63
C LEU A 857 26.89 26.39 22.95
N SER A 858 26.01 26.53 23.94
CA SER A 858 26.41 26.81 25.32
C SER A 858 26.83 25.55 26.08
N THR A 859 27.59 25.71 27.17
CA THR A 859 27.92 24.59 28.07
C THR A 859 26.66 23.94 28.66
N GLU A 860 25.58 24.72 28.84
CA GLU A 860 24.28 24.22 29.29
C GLU A 860 23.56 23.43 28.19
N ASP A 861 23.66 23.81 26.91
CA ASP A 861 23.07 23.06 25.78
C ASP A 861 23.71 21.68 25.61
N ILE A 862 25.04 21.60 25.75
CA ILE A 862 25.77 20.33 25.71
C ILE A 862 25.39 19.45 26.91
N THR A 863 25.25 20.04 28.10
CA THR A 863 24.90 19.30 29.32
C THR A 863 23.45 18.82 29.31
N TRP A 864 22.51 19.66 28.86
CA TRP A 864 21.10 19.30 28.69
C TRP A 864 20.90 18.23 27.62
N ALA A 865 21.62 18.32 26.49
CA ALA A 865 21.60 17.29 25.47
C ALA A 865 22.16 15.96 26.00
N LYS A 866 23.17 16.01 26.87
CA LYS A 866 23.77 14.83 27.51
C LYS A 866 22.86 14.20 28.56
N GLU A 867 22.22 15.00 29.40
CA GLU A 867 21.21 14.53 30.36
C GLU A 867 20.00 13.94 29.62
N SER A 868 19.57 14.60 28.54
CA SER A 868 18.55 14.06 27.63
C SER A 868 19.03 12.73 27.06
N GLN A 869 20.22 12.66 26.46
CA GLN A 869 20.72 11.45 25.82
C GLN A 869 21.13 10.33 26.80
N GLU A 870 21.40 10.60 28.09
CA GLU A 870 21.59 9.57 29.12
C GLU A 870 20.25 9.08 29.69
N LEU A 871 19.22 9.94 29.78
CA LEU A 871 17.84 9.54 30.06
C LEU A 871 17.22 8.76 28.88
N TYR A 872 17.54 9.16 27.65
CA TYR A 872 17.11 8.59 26.36
C TYR A 872 18.16 7.61 25.78
N GLY A 873 19.20 7.26 26.54
CA GLY A 873 20.40 6.55 26.04
C GLY A 873 20.21 5.06 25.76
N GLN A 874 19.07 4.51 26.17
CA GLN A 874 18.62 3.19 25.71
C GLN A 874 17.78 3.26 24.42
N GLU A 875 17.27 4.43 24.03
CA GLU A 875 16.45 4.66 22.83
C GLU A 875 17.29 4.70 21.53
N LEU A 876 18.56 5.11 21.59
CA LEU A 876 19.42 5.25 20.40
C LEU A 876 20.22 4.00 20.02
N ARG A 877 20.23 2.94 20.85
CA ARG A 877 20.88 1.65 20.48
C ARG A 877 19.94 0.68 19.77
N GLY A 878 18.64 0.99 19.72
CA GLY A 878 17.60 0.04 19.34
C GLY A 878 16.52 0.63 18.45
N GLY A 879 16.86 1.52 17.53
CA GLY A 879 15.90 2.04 16.56
C GLY A 879 16.68 2.55 15.37
N TYR A 880 16.56 1.85 14.23
CA TYR A 880 17.28 2.14 13.01
C TYR A 880 17.42 3.65 12.75
N THR A 881 18.68 4.11 12.67
CA THR A 881 19.13 5.25 11.86
C THR A 881 18.13 5.49 10.76
N SER A 882 17.60 6.69 10.54
CA SER A 882 16.69 6.98 9.42
C SER A 882 17.19 6.33 8.13
N LEU A 883 16.72 5.10 7.86
CA LEU A 883 17.18 4.23 6.78
C LEU A 883 16.37 4.66 5.57
N ILE A 884 16.56 5.92 5.18
CA ILE A 884 16.01 6.44 3.96
C ILE A 884 16.78 5.71 2.85
N PRO A 885 16.12 4.89 2.01
CA PRO A 885 16.78 4.30 0.85
C PRO A 885 17.38 5.43 0.01
N ILE A 886 18.40 5.12 -0.79
CA ILE A 886 18.96 6.11 -1.71
C ILE A 886 17.93 6.28 -2.84
N THR A 887 16.95 7.17 -2.67
CA THR A 887 15.88 7.43 -3.64
C THR A 887 15.78 8.92 -3.96
N ASP A 888 15.10 9.25 -5.07
CA ASP A 888 14.88 10.56 -5.72
C ASP A 888 14.45 11.76 -4.85
N SER A 889 14.30 11.64 -3.53
CA SER A 889 13.72 12.68 -2.66
C SER A 889 14.72 13.71 -2.12
N ASP A 890 15.97 13.60 -2.54
CA ASP A 890 17.11 14.32 -1.99
C ASP A 890 17.51 15.50 -2.92
N ASP A 891 16.79 16.64 -2.90
CA ASP A 891 17.13 17.82 -3.74
C ASP A 891 17.22 19.19 -3.01
N GLU A 892 18.00 20.06 -3.64
CA GLU A 892 18.85 21.21 -3.25
C GLU A 892 18.37 22.28 -2.24
N GLN A 893 17.11 22.31 -1.78
CA GLN A 893 16.71 23.31 -0.75
C GLN A 893 16.89 22.82 0.70
N SER A 894 17.86 21.92 0.95
CA SER A 894 18.18 21.39 2.30
C SER A 894 18.84 22.41 3.20
N LEU A 895 19.14 23.58 2.62
CA LEU A 895 20.28 24.40 2.99
C LEU A 895 19.87 25.70 3.66
N LEU A 896 18.56 25.90 3.82
CA LEU A 896 17.99 26.90 4.70
C LEU A 896 16.98 26.22 5.60
N ILE A 897 17.40 25.95 6.85
CA ILE A 897 16.73 26.34 8.11
C ILE A 897 17.54 25.79 9.28
N LEU A 898 18.39 26.63 9.86
CA LEU A 898 18.48 26.85 11.31
C LEU A 898 18.91 28.30 11.52
N TYR A 899 17.95 29.22 11.45
CA TYR A 899 18.00 30.41 12.27
C TYR A 899 16.70 30.47 13.07
N ARG A 900 16.77 30.11 14.34
CA ARG A 900 15.98 30.81 15.36
C ARG A 900 16.94 31.34 16.42
N PRO A 901 16.73 32.58 16.87
CA PRO A 901 17.58 33.21 17.86
C PRO A 901 17.45 32.46 19.18
N CYS A 902 18.58 32.18 19.81
CA CYS A 902 18.63 31.88 21.23
C CYS A 902 17.77 32.91 21.97
N HIS A 903 16.80 32.44 22.76
CA HIS A 903 16.07 33.30 23.68
C HIS A 903 17.08 33.93 24.65
N GLY A 904 17.44 35.20 24.43
CA GLY A 904 18.32 35.92 25.35
C GLY A 904 19.08 37.13 24.80
N PHE A 905 18.51 37.95 23.91
CA PHE A 905 19.03 39.29 23.69
C PHE A 905 17.91 40.33 23.74
N SER A 906 18.00 41.20 24.74
CA SER A 906 17.20 42.41 24.89
C SER A 906 17.35 43.32 23.68
N GLU A 907 16.26 43.99 23.35
CA GLU A 907 16.16 45.13 22.42
C GLU A 907 17.37 46.08 22.50
N SER A 908 18.11 46.25 21.39
CA SER A 908 18.61 47.56 20.94
C SER A 908 19.34 47.48 19.58
N GLY A 909 18.69 48.04 18.55
CA GLY A 909 19.32 48.82 17.48
C GLY A 909 20.30 48.16 16.49
N ALA A 910 19.78 47.73 15.34
CA ALA A 910 20.46 47.83 14.04
C ALA A 910 19.44 47.73 12.89
N GLU A 911 19.50 48.64 11.92
CA GLU A 911 18.59 48.75 10.77
C GLU A 911 18.75 47.57 9.77
N PRO A 912 17.70 47.17 9.01
CA PRO A 912 17.81 46.12 8.01
C PRO A 912 18.53 46.62 6.75
N TYR A 913 19.52 45.84 6.28
CA TYR A 913 20.14 45.99 4.97
C TYR A 913 19.17 45.62 3.83
N ASP A 914 19.11 46.49 2.83
CA ASP A 914 18.31 46.37 1.61
C ASP A 914 19.02 45.47 0.58
N LEU A 915 18.45 44.30 0.27
CA LEU A 915 18.94 43.37 -0.77
C LEU A 915 18.15 43.58 -2.07
N SER A 916 18.26 44.78 -2.64
CA SER A 916 17.86 45.04 -4.02
C SER A 916 19.04 45.61 -4.81
N ASP A 917 19.97 44.75 -5.24
CA ASP A 917 20.66 44.99 -6.51
C ASP A 917 21.25 43.71 -7.09
N ASN A 918 21.24 43.68 -8.42
CA ASN A 918 21.41 42.54 -9.30
C ASN A 918 22.87 42.07 -9.48
N SER A 919 22.95 40.90 -10.12
CA SER A 919 23.86 40.53 -11.22
C SER A 919 25.09 39.71 -10.89
N LEU A 920 25.14 38.50 -11.49
CA LEU A 920 26.26 37.85 -12.19
C LEU A 920 25.79 36.41 -12.50
N HIS A 921 25.25 36.12 -13.68
CA HIS A 921 25.92 35.74 -14.94
C HIS A 921 26.90 34.56 -14.85
N ILE A 922 26.43 33.46 -15.47
CA ILE A 922 27.08 32.22 -15.94
C ILE A 922 27.16 31.11 -14.91
#